data_AF-A0A1Q6XA01-F1
#
_entry.id   AF-A0A1Q6XA01-F1
#
_cell.length_a   1.000
_cell.length_b   1.000
_cell.length_c   1.000
_cell.angle_alpha   90.00
_cell.angle_beta   90.00
_cell.angle_gamma   90.00
#
_symmetry.space_group_name_H-M   'P 1'
#
loop_
_entity.id
_entity.type
_entity.pdbx_description
1 polymer ?
#
loop_
_entity_poly.entity_id
_entity_poly.type
_entity_poly.pdbx_seq_one_letter_code
_entity_poly.pdbx_strand_id
1 'polypeptide(L)'
;MTQPSKGAAAFRTLFGLPFAGAGLAFIYAQIVSRGNFRTIETIAAILFGSVFVSIGGGFIYAAFHGYTLLKQQAARVESNPLSPWLWRTDWASRQAESQNRKSQITYWVICIFCNMVTLPVVAMLAPNMVRASDPRVFVLLGFSFMGLILLVNALRATIRHRRFGDTYFEFDALPFLPGQHVSGRIHLKFETRAEHGIDLKLSCVRKIVSGTGDSRSTTKVVLWQADQNVPAGAVQPGPLGRAIPVDFSVPADSSVTDLDNPNDQVLWVLHAQDDVPGVDYSDDFEIPVFRAAATSAPASDFGARITTGADSFGFPSSQPSTMESGEVAQPAHTKVIVSMGSGGTEFYFPPLRNPTRALILLLVTVVWSAVIYLMYRQHAPTLFFILFGLSDVLIIAGFLHTTFGSSRIGARSGEILSCRGILGLGRTRRFQVSEVVSILPVVSMQQGGNSDNALHAIRMRLKNGSKITLADEIAGRQEARWVVSQIETWSGMKLDTHVEVDLPLGVPLTPVPQQPGQTFTQARPRASTAVSIGVFFAMVLGMFGFMAWRMTSFTARTNNSRTVAAARTKPPVARRVFSALLTDADVERVRALPAQVQAEELLERAIGHDTRALELFDELVDGWRGRIRMSDRMKQLERRSEFSKDLRVRYANADINLVLEGWQKNQEAVDLLIQRAQSDPRYRAWAVYYLGMLAGRGVDYERIHGVLLNYARNDKDPTVRQWAVEGMRFLAKDEVLDELFTSFTEDPATAVRDRAGCNISDCGIFTRKQRMTIVPKLLDLAMNPRTTGQMRSWTFLALQEITDENLPADALAWSRWHQEHGSEKMAEVERLDWWQVRGDE
;
A
#
# COMPACT_ATOMS: atom_id res chain seq x y z
N MET A 1 -9.94 -6.51 -17.60
CA MET A 1 -9.52 -7.89 -17.34
C MET A 1 -8.46 -8.28 -18.37
N THR A 2 -7.47 -9.10 -18.03
CA THR A 2 -6.40 -9.47 -18.99
C THR A 2 -6.85 -10.57 -19.93
N GLN A 3 -6.69 -10.32 -21.23
CA GLN A 3 -6.69 -11.37 -22.25
C GLN A 3 -5.65 -12.45 -21.87
N PRO A 4 -5.99 -13.75 -21.99
CA PRO A 4 -5.07 -14.84 -21.68
C PRO A 4 -3.83 -14.77 -22.59
N SER A 5 -2.71 -14.28 -22.06
CA SER A 5 -1.45 -14.17 -22.80
C SER A 5 -0.68 -15.49 -22.80
N LYS A 6 -0.52 -16.07 -23.99
CA LYS A 6 0.36 -17.23 -24.20
C LYS A 6 1.82 -16.88 -23.87
N GLY A 7 2.24 -15.65 -24.14
CA GLY A 7 3.59 -15.16 -23.83
C GLY A 7 3.89 -15.09 -22.33
N ALA A 8 2.92 -14.67 -21.51
CA ALA A 8 3.09 -14.64 -20.06
C ALA A 8 3.17 -16.06 -19.44
N ALA A 9 2.41 -17.01 -19.98
CA ALA A 9 2.52 -18.42 -19.60
C ALA A 9 3.87 -19.01 -20.03
N ALA A 10 4.30 -18.79 -21.28
CA ALA A 10 5.59 -19.24 -21.79
C ALA A 10 6.77 -18.68 -20.99
N PHE A 11 6.74 -17.41 -20.61
CA PHE A 11 7.76 -16.78 -19.78
C PHE A 11 7.88 -17.42 -18.39
N ARG A 12 6.74 -17.69 -17.72
CA ARG A 12 6.73 -18.36 -16.41
C ARG A 12 7.26 -19.80 -16.49
N THR A 13 6.94 -20.51 -17.57
CA THR A 13 7.47 -21.87 -17.82
C THR A 13 8.98 -21.85 -18.07
N LEU A 14 9.47 -20.94 -18.92
CA LEU A 14 10.90 -20.74 -19.19
C LEU A 14 11.66 -20.34 -17.93
N PHE A 15 11.07 -19.54 -17.06
CA PHE A 15 11.66 -19.16 -15.78
C PHE A 15 11.72 -20.32 -14.77
N GLY A 16 10.70 -21.18 -14.74
CA GLY A 16 10.65 -22.33 -13.82
C GLY A 16 11.57 -23.50 -14.18
N LEU A 17 11.85 -23.71 -15.48
CA LEU A 17 12.65 -24.83 -16.01
C LEU A 17 14.08 -24.91 -15.42
N PRO A 18 14.88 -23.82 -15.35
CA PRO A 18 16.21 -23.86 -14.76
C PRO A 18 16.20 -24.28 -13.28
N PHE A 19 15.24 -23.83 -12.48
CA PHE A 19 15.13 -24.20 -11.07
C PHE A 19 14.78 -25.68 -10.90
N ALA A 20 13.84 -26.19 -11.71
CA ALA A 20 13.48 -27.61 -11.70
C ALA A 20 14.66 -28.50 -12.14
N GLY A 21 15.32 -28.14 -13.25
CA GLY A 21 16.46 -28.87 -13.79
C GLY A 21 17.67 -28.88 -12.85
N ALA A 22 18.02 -27.73 -12.27
CA ALA A 22 19.13 -27.62 -11.33
C ALA A 22 18.86 -28.39 -10.03
N GLY A 23 17.63 -28.34 -9.51
CA GLY A 23 17.23 -29.12 -8.34
C GLY A 23 17.34 -30.63 -8.57
N LEU A 24 16.84 -31.12 -9.72
CA LEU A 24 16.92 -32.55 -10.08
C LEU A 24 18.38 -33.00 -10.31
N ALA A 25 19.19 -32.18 -10.97
CA ALA A 25 20.61 -32.46 -11.18
C ALA A 25 21.38 -32.51 -9.84
N PHE A 26 21.07 -31.61 -8.91
CA PHE A 26 21.66 -31.61 -7.57
C PHE A 26 21.28 -32.87 -6.78
N ILE A 27 20.00 -33.25 -6.77
CA ILE A 27 19.54 -34.48 -6.12
C ILE A 27 20.24 -35.71 -6.74
N TYR A 28 20.30 -35.78 -8.07
CA TYR A 28 20.98 -36.86 -8.78
C TYR A 28 22.46 -36.96 -8.40
N ALA A 29 23.17 -35.83 -8.36
CA ALA A 29 24.57 -35.77 -7.95
C ALA A 29 24.79 -36.27 -6.50
N GLN A 30 23.88 -35.94 -5.57
CA GLN A 30 23.94 -36.41 -4.18
C GLN A 30 23.62 -37.90 -4.03
N ILE A 31 22.73 -38.46 -4.86
CA ILE A 31 22.40 -39.89 -4.85
C ILE A 31 23.55 -40.74 -5.43
N VAL A 32 24.22 -40.25 -6.48
CA VAL A 32 25.33 -40.96 -7.15
C VAL A 32 26.63 -40.88 -6.34
N SER A 33 26.84 -39.81 -5.56
CA SER A 33 28.05 -39.61 -4.73
C SER A 33 28.02 -40.31 -3.37
N ARG A 34 27.15 -41.32 -3.18
CA ARG A 34 26.86 -42.06 -1.91
C ARG A 34 28.06 -42.69 -1.17
N GLY A 35 29.29 -42.57 -1.68
CA GLY A 35 30.49 -43.11 -1.05
C GLY A 35 31.08 -42.29 0.11
N ASN A 36 30.68 -41.02 0.33
CA ASN A 36 31.47 -40.11 1.19
C ASN A 36 30.73 -39.29 2.27
N PHE A 37 29.41 -39.46 2.48
CA PHE A 37 28.62 -38.64 3.44
C PHE A 37 27.81 -39.47 4.43
N ARG A 38 27.53 -38.92 5.62
CA ARG A 38 26.62 -39.54 6.61
C ARG A 38 25.17 -39.51 6.08
N THR A 39 24.38 -40.54 6.38
CA THR A 39 22.98 -40.69 5.91
C THR A 39 22.12 -39.44 6.14
N ILE A 40 22.32 -38.75 7.26
CA ILE A 40 21.60 -37.52 7.63
C ILE A 40 21.95 -36.35 6.69
N GLU A 41 23.20 -36.22 6.27
CA GLU A 41 23.67 -35.15 5.37
C GLU A 41 23.11 -35.35 3.95
N THR A 42 23.05 -36.61 3.48
CA THR A 42 22.43 -36.94 2.20
C THR A 42 20.93 -36.65 2.21
N ILE A 43 20.23 -36.99 3.30
CA ILE A 43 18.80 -36.66 3.45
C ILE A 43 18.58 -35.13 3.45
N ALA A 44 19.41 -34.38 4.18
CA ALA A 44 19.35 -32.92 4.21
C ALA A 44 19.60 -32.30 2.83
N ALA A 45 20.59 -32.81 2.08
CA ALA A 45 20.89 -32.34 0.74
C ALA A 45 19.78 -32.66 -0.27
N ILE A 46 19.15 -33.85 -0.18
CA ILE A 46 18.01 -34.20 -1.02
C ILE A 46 16.81 -33.28 -0.73
N LEU A 47 16.51 -33.03 0.55
CA LEU A 47 15.45 -32.09 0.96
C LEU A 47 15.71 -30.65 0.47
N PHE A 48 16.97 -30.22 0.49
CA PHE A 48 17.37 -28.93 -0.07
C PHE A 48 17.16 -28.88 -1.59
N GLY A 49 17.57 -29.92 -2.32
CA GLY A 49 17.35 -30.03 -3.76
C GLY A 49 15.86 -30.03 -4.14
N SER A 50 15.00 -30.66 -3.35
CA SER A 50 13.56 -30.72 -3.61
C SER A 50 12.85 -29.36 -3.47
N VAL A 51 13.45 -28.39 -2.78
CA VAL A 51 12.96 -27.00 -2.75
C VAL A 51 13.00 -26.40 -4.15
N PHE A 52 14.13 -26.51 -4.85
CA PHE A 52 14.32 -25.96 -6.19
C PHE A 52 13.40 -26.64 -7.22
N VAL A 53 13.22 -27.96 -7.09
CA VAL A 53 12.25 -28.72 -7.89
C VAL A 53 10.82 -28.24 -7.64
N SER A 54 10.44 -28.04 -6.38
CA SER A 54 9.10 -27.59 -6.00
C SER A 54 8.80 -26.16 -6.47
N ILE A 55 9.78 -25.24 -6.38
CA ILE A 55 9.67 -23.87 -6.89
C ILE A 55 9.49 -23.90 -8.42
N GLY A 56 10.37 -24.60 -9.13
CA GLY A 56 10.34 -24.70 -10.59
C GLY A 56 9.04 -25.34 -11.10
N GLY A 57 8.64 -26.46 -10.50
CA GLY A 57 7.38 -27.14 -10.79
C GLY A 57 6.15 -26.28 -10.49
N GLY A 58 6.17 -25.52 -9.39
CA GLY A 58 5.11 -24.59 -9.01
C GLY A 58 4.92 -23.48 -10.05
N PHE A 59 6.00 -22.90 -10.58
CA PHE A 59 5.91 -21.89 -11.66
C PHE A 59 5.33 -22.47 -12.95
N ILE A 60 5.74 -23.69 -13.32
CA ILE A 60 5.23 -24.39 -14.50
C ILE A 60 3.74 -24.70 -14.34
N TYR A 61 3.33 -25.28 -13.20
CA TYR A 61 1.92 -25.56 -12.89
C TYR A 61 1.07 -24.28 -12.90
N ALA A 62 1.55 -23.20 -12.26
CA ALA A 62 0.85 -21.91 -12.25
C ALA A 62 0.74 -21.27 -13.63
N ALA A 63 1.71 -21.51 -14.53
CA ALA A 63 1.66 -21.04 -15.91
C ALA A 63 0.52 -21.72 -16.69
N PHE A 64 0.46 -23.05 -16.65
CA PHE A 64 -0.57 -23.81 -17.37
C PHE A 64 -1.96 -23.66 -16.74
N HIS A 65 -2.08 -23.86 -15.42
CA HIS A 65 -3.36 -23.79 -14.74
C HIS A 65 -3.91 -22.36 -14.69
N GLY A 66 -3.04 -21.37 -14.46
CA GLY A 66 -3.43 -19.96 -14.47
C GLY A 66 -3.88 -19.49 -15.84
N TYR A 67 -3.21 -19.93 -16.93
CA TYR A 67 -3.63 -19.63 -18.29
C TYR A 67 -5.01 -20.20 -18.62
N THR A 68 -5.25 -21.48 -18.27
CA THR A 68 -6.54 -22.14 -18.50
C THR A 68 -7.68 -21.45 -17.74
N LEU A 69 -7.46 -21.07 -16.47
CA LEU A 69 -8.45 -20.34 -15.67
C LEU A 69 -8.76 -18.95 -16.25
N LEU A 70 -7.73 -18.19 -16.63
CA LEU A 70 -7.91 -16.87 -17.26
C LEU A 70 -8.64 -16.97 -18.60
N LYS A 71 -8.38 -18.01 -19.38
CA LYS A 71 -9.07 -18.27 -20.64
C LYS A 71 -10.55 -18.59 -20.42
N GLN A 72 -10.87 -19.46 -19.46
CA GLN A 72 -12.26 -19.77 -19.10
C GLN A 72 -13.01 -18.56 -18.56
N GLN A 73 -12.33 -17.71 -17.78
CA GLN A 73 -12.92 -16.48 -17.25
C GLN A 73 -13.17 -15.45 -18.37
N ALA A 74 -12.23 -15.27 -19.30
CA ALA A 74 -12.40 -14.40 -20.46
C ALA A 74 -13.59 -14.83 -21.33
N ALA A 75 -13.73 -16.14 -21.59
CA ALA A 75 -14.85 -16.68 -22.36
C ALA A 75 -16.22 -16.43 -21.69
N ARG A 76 -16.29 -16.42 -20.36
CA ARG A 76 -17.52 -16.12 -19.60
C ARG A 76 -17.90 -14.64 -19.63
N VAL A 77 -16.89 -13.76 -19.60
CA VAL A 77 -17.10 -12.31 -19.71
C VAL A 77 -17.58 -11.95 -21.10
N GLU A 78 -17.02 -12.59 -22.13
CA GLU A 78 -17.41 -12.41 -23.53
C GLU A 78 -18.83 -12.93 -23.81
N SER A 79 -19.24 -14.04 -23.19
CA SER A 79 -20.60 -14.57 -23.36
C SER A 79 -21.68 -13.83 -22.57
N ASN A 80 -21.33 -13.07 -21.52
CA ASN A 80 -22.30 -12.38 -20.65
C ASN A 80 -21.86 -10.94 -20.30
N PRO A 81 -21.75 -10.01 -21.26
CA PRO A 81 -21.21 -8.66 -21.02
C PRO A 81 -22.11 -7.78 -20.14
N LEU A 82 -23.43 -7.96 -20.21
CA LEU A 82 -24.43 -7.17 -19.48
C LEU A 82 -24.82 -7.77 -18.13
N SER A 83 -24.22 -8.90 -17.74
CA SER A 83 -24.56 -9.63 -16.51
C SER A 83 -23.30 -9.98 -15.70
N PRO A 84 -22.68 -9.00 -15.01
CA PRO A 84 -21.42 -9.20 -14.28
C PRO A 84 -21.48 -10.29 -13.20
N TRP A 85 -22.67 -10.55 -12.65
CA TRP A 85 -22.90 -11.62 -11.67
C TRP A 85 -22.69 -13.04 -12.26
N LEU A 86 -22.67 -13.22 -13.58
CA LEU A 86 -22.41 -14.51 -14.23
C LEU A 86 -20.91 -14.76 -14.52
N TRP A 87 -20.04 -13.78 -14.28
CA TRP A 87 -18.61 -13.92 -14.55
C TRP A 87 -17.92 -14.88 -13.57
N ARG A 88 -18.46 -15.01 -12.36
CA ARG A 88 -18.00 -15.91 -11.31
C ARG A 88 -18.77 -17.23 -11.39
N THR A 89 -18.05 -18.36 -11.28
CA THR A 89 -18.62 -19.70 -11.51
C THR A 89 -19.61 -20.13 -10.45
N ASP A 90 -19.32 -19.81 -9.19
CA ASP A 90 -20.20 -20.08 -8.07
C ASP A 90 -21.48 -19.25 -8.19
N TRP A 91 -21.38 -17.93 -8.45
CA TRP A 91 -22.56 -17.08 -8.61
C TRP A 91 -23.45 -17.52 -9.77
N ALA A 92 -22.85 -17.95 -10.89
CA ALA A 92 -23.59 -18.51 -12.02
C ALA A 92 -24.37 -19.79 -11.67
N SER A 93 -23.89 -20.57 -10.69
CA SER A 93 -24.58 -21.73 -10.12
C SER A 93 -25.54 -21.36 -8.98
N ARG A 94 -25.85 -20.07 -8.79
CA ARG A 94 -26.64 -19.52 -7.67
C ARG A 94 -26.07 -19.84 -6.29
N GLN A 95 -24.74 -19.94 -6.20
CA GLN A 95 -24.03 -20.24 -4.97
C GLN A 95 -22.92 -19.21 -4.71
N ALA A 96 -22.56 -19.00 -3.45
CA ALA A 96 -21.34 -18.32 -3.05
C ALA A 96 -20.50 -19.29 -2.24
N GLU A 97 -19.30 -19.60 -2.72
CA GLU A 97 -18.36 -20.43 -1.98
C GLU A 97 -17.70 -19.61 -0.84
N SER A 98 -17.45 -20.24 0.30
CA SER A 98 -16.70 -19.61 1.40
C SER A 98 -15.30 -19.20 0.94
N GLN A 99 -14.86 -17.99 1.31
CA GLN A 99 -13.49 -17.52 1.06
C GLN A 99 -12.43 -18.42 1.71
N ASN A 100 -12.81 -19.17 2.76
CA ASN A 100 -11.90 -20.03 3.52
C ASN A 100 -11.84 -21.48 2.98
N ARG A 101 -12.58 -21.81 1.91
CA ARG A 101 -12.71 -23.18 1.38
C ARG A 101 -11.37 -23.90 1.17
N LYS A 102 -10.37 -23.23 0.59
CA LYS A 102 -9.04 -23.82 0.28
C LYS A 102 -7.96 -23.48 1.30
N SER A 103 -8.31 -22.88 2.42
CA SER A 103 -7.38 -22.38 3.43
C SER A 103 -6.48 -23.48 3.99
N GLN A 104 -7.02 -24.70 4.23
CA GLN A 104 -6.23 -25.85 4.67
C GLN A 104 -5.08 -26.17 3.71
N ILE A 105 -5.36 -26.27 2.41
CA ILE A 105 -4.36 -26.61 1.39
C ILE A 105 -3.28 -25.52 1.37
N THR A 106 -3.67 -24.25 1.43
CA THR A 106 -2.74 -23.13 1.46
C THR A 106 -1.81 -23.20 2.67
N TYR A 107 -2.33 -23.42 3.88
CA TYR A 107 -1.51 -23.53 5.08
C TYR A 107 -0.57 -24.74 5.05
N TRP A 108 -1.02 -25.89 4.54
CA TRP A 108 -0.15 -27.07 4.39
C TRP A 108 0.97 -26.85 3.38
N VAL A 109 0.68 -26.25 2.22
CA VAL A 109 1.71 -25.95 1.21
C VAL A 109 2.77 -25.02 1.80
N ILE A 110 2.36 -23.96 2.50
CA ILE A 110 3.30 -23.02 3.14
C ILE A 110 4.09 -23.72 4.25
N CYS A 111 3.42 -24.49 5.11
CA CYS A 111 4.05 -25.22 6.20
C CYS A 111 5.10 -26.22 5.70
N ILE A 112 4.74 -27.08 4.73
CA ILE A 112 5.64 -28.09 4.16
C ILE A 112 6.83 -27.39 3.50
N PHE A 113 6.58 -26.36 2.71
CA PHE A 113 7.65 -25.66 2.01
C PHE A 113 8.63 -24.97 2.97
N CYS A 114 8.12 -24.24 3.97
CA CYS A 114 8.96 -23.58 4.97
C CYS A 114 9.81 -24.59 5.75
N ASN A 115 9.19 -25.71 6.19
CA ASN A 115 9.91 -26.74 6.93
C ASN A 115 10.93 -27.51 6.08
N MET A 116 10.66 -27.68 4.78
CA MET A 116 11.60 -28.29 3.83
C MET A 116 12.89 -27.47 3.68
N VAL A 117 12.85 -26.16 3.93
CA VAL A 117 14.03 -25.29 3.95
C VAL A 117 14.67 -25.24 5.34
N THR A 118 13.87 -25.09 6.40
CA THR A 118 14.40 -24.84 7.75
C THR A 118 15.03 -26.08 8.40
N LEU A 119 14.41 -27.26 8.25
CA LEU A 119 14.85 -28.48 8.94
C LEU A 119 16.21 -28.98 8.48
N PRO A 120 16.56 -29.03 7.18
CA PRO A 120 17.89 -29.43 6.73
C PRO A 120 18.99 -28.51 7.25
N VAL A 121 18.76 -27.19 7.24
CA VAL A 121 19.76 -26.22 7.69
C VAL A 121 20.03 -26.36 9.19
N VAL A 122 18.98 -26.59 9.98
CA VAL A 122 19.11 -26.83 11.42
C VAL A 122 19.84 -28.16 11.68
N ALA A 123 19.48 -29.23 10.97
CA ALA A 123 20.13 -30.52 11.11
C ALA A 123 21.63 -30.49 10.76
N MET A 124 22.02 -29.68 9.76
CA MET A 124 23.41 -29.55 9.34
C MET A 124 24.25 -28.60 10.21
N LEU A 125 23.68 -27.47 10.66
CA LEU A 125 24.45 -26.42 11.35
C LEU A 125 24.37 -26.50 12.88
N ALA A 126 23.23 -26.91 13.44
CA ALA A 126 23.01 -26.85 14.88
C ALA A 126 23.99 -27.73 15.69
N PRO A 127 24.31 -28.99 15.31
CA PRO A 127 25.21 -29.83 16.11
C PRO A 127 26.62 -29.22 16.30
N ASN A 128 27.14 -28.56 15.26
CA ASN A 128 28.44 -27.91 15.29
C ASN A 128 28.39 -26.60 16.10
N MET A 129 27.31 -25.82 15.97
CA MET A 129 27.12 -24.57 16.72
C MET A 129 26.90 -24.79 18.22
N VAL A 130 26.14 -25.84 18.59
CA VAL A 130 25.95 -26.24 20.00
C VAL A 130 27.29 -26.67 20.61
N ARG A 131 28.08 -27.48 19.89
CA ARG A 131 29.40 -27.92 20.37
C ARG A 131 30.39 -26.76 20.52
N ALA A 132 30.30 -25.75 19.66
CA ALA A 132 31.12 -24.54 19.71
C ALA A 132 30.61 -23.49 20.73
N SER A 133 29.51 -23.76 21.44
CA SER A 133 28.85 -22.78 22.33
C SER A 133 28.52 -21.43 21.65
N ASP A 134 28.22 -21.46 20.35
CA ASP A 134 27.91 -20.26 19.57
C ASP A 134 26.46 -19.81 19.87
N PRO A 135 26.24 -18.59 20.42
CA PRO A 135 24.90 -18.09 20.74
C PRO A 135 23.99 -17.93 19.51
N ARG A 136 24.55 -17.94 18.29
CA ARG A 136 23.75 -17.88 17.04
C ARG A 136 22.83 -19.08 16.84
N VAL A 137 23.07 -20.20 17.54
CA VAL A 137 22.19 -21.38 17.49
C VAL A 137 20.75 -21.04 17.94
N PHE A 138 20.58 -20.10 18.86
CA PHE A 138 19.25 -19.66 19.31
C PHE A 138 18.46 -18.95 18.20
N VAL A 139 19.15 -18.20 17.32
CA VAL A 139 18.52 -17.57 16.15
C VAL A 139 18.07 -18.63 15.15
N LEU A 140 18.91 -19.65 14.92
CA LEU A 140 18.59 -20.77 14.03
C LEU A 140 17.38 -21.58 14.56
N LEU A 141 17.35 -21.88 15.86
CA LEU A 141 16.24 -22.58 16.52
C LEU A 141 14.96 -21.72 16.57
N GLY A 142 15.09 -20.40 16.80
CA GLY A 142 13.97 -19.46 16.76
C GLY A 142 13.32 -19.40 15.39
N PHE A 143 14.09 -19.50 14.30
CA PHE A 143 13.55 -19.60 12.95
C PHE A 143 12.81 -20.92 12.71
N SER A 144 13.27 -22.04 13.30
CA SER A 144 12.55 -23.33 13.25
C SER A 144 11.21 -23.28 13.99
N PHE A 145 11.10 -22.49 15.05
CA PHE A 145 9.86 -22.31 15.80
C PHE A 145 8.73 -21.73 14.93
N MET A 146 9.06 -20.88 13.95
CA MET A 146 8.09 -20.39 12.96
C MET A 146 7.46 -21.54 12.15
N GLY A 147 8.24 -22.57 11.82
CA GLY A 147 7.74 -23.78 11.15
C GLY A 147 6.73 -24.55 11.98
N LEU A 148 6.88 -24.55 13.31
CA LEU A 148 5.94 -25.17 14.24
C LEU A 148 4.62 -24.37 14.34
N ILE A 149 4.70 -23.04 14.36
CA ILE A 149 3.51 -22.17 14.35
C ILE A 149 2.68 -22.41 13.07
N LEU A 150 3.35 -22.51 11.91
CA LEU A 150 2.69 -22.82 10.64
C LEU A 150 2.03 -24.21 10.67
N LEU A 151 2.66 -25.20 11.29
CA LEU A 151 2.09 -26.54 11.47
C LEU A 151 0.84 -26.50 12.34
N VAL A 152 0.85 -25.79 13.47
CA VAL A 152 -0.32 -25.62 14.32
C VAL A 152 -1.47 -24.96 13.54
N ASN A 153 -1.19 -23.94 12.74
CA ASN A 153 -2.21 -23.31 11.89
C ASN A 153 -2.76 -24.25 10.80
N ALA A 154 -1.90 -25.04 10.16
CA ALA A 154 -2.31 -26.04 9.17
C ALA A 154 -3.18 -27.14 9.80
N LEU A 155 -2.83 -27.60 11.00
CA LEU A 155 -3.64 -28.55 11.78
C LEU A 155 -4.99 -27.94 12.17
N ARG A 156 -5.01 -26.70 12.67
CA ARG A 156 -6.25 -25.98 13.00
C ARG A 156 -7.17 -25.83 11.78
N ALA A 157 -6.60 -25.45 10.62
CA ALA A 157 -7.35 -25.35 9.37
C ALA A 157 -7.89 -26.72 8.89
N THR A 158 -7.15 -27.80 9.14
CA THR A 158 -7.58 -29.18 8.82
C THR A 158 -8.71 -29.65 9.71
N ILE A 159 -8.61 -29.40 11.03
CA ILE A 159 -9.66 -29.72 12.00
C ILE A 159 -10.94 -28.97 11.62
N ARG A 160 -10.82 -27.68 11.30
CA ARG A 160 -11.93 -26.86 10.81
C ARG A 160 -12.58 -27.45 9.55
N HIS A 161 -11.79 -27.78 8.52
CA HIS A 161 -12.33 -28.32 7.27
C HIS A 161 -13.00 -29.70 7.48
N ARG A 162 -12.44 -30.55 8.35
CA ARG A 162 -13.09 -31.83 8.71
C ARG A 162 -14.42 -31.63 9.45
N ARG A 163 -14.51 -30.59 10.28
CA ARG A 163 -15.70 -30.28 11.08
C ARG A 163 -16.81 -29.66 10.23
N PHE A 164 -16.50 -28.66 9.41
CA PHE A 164 -17.49 -27.82 8.71
C PHE A 164 -17.65 -28.13 7.21
N GLY A 165 -16.68 -28.82 6.61
CA GLY A 165 -16.68 -29.17 5.20
C GLY A 165 -16.46 -27.99 4.25
N ASP A 166 -16.86 -28.19 2.99
CA ASP A 166 -16.93 -27.14 1.96
C ASP A 166 -18.27 -26.41 2.10
N THR A 167 -18.26 -25.29 2.82
CA THR A 167 -19.45 -24.48 3.05
C THR A 167 -19.77 -23.59 1.84
N TYR A 168 -21.05 -23.49 1.51
CA TYR A 168 -21.54 -22.60 0.45
C TYR A 168 -22.88 -21.99 0.82
N PHE A 169 -23.12 -20.78 0.34
CA PHE A 169 -24.39 -20.08 0.48
C PHE A 169 -25.18 -20.18 -0.83
N GLU A 170 -26.39 -20.70 -0.79
CA GLU A 170 -27.29 -20.81 -1.95
C GLU A 170 -28.27 -19.64 -1.99
N PHE A 171 -28.40 -19.01 -3.16
CA PHE A 171 -29.27 -17.83 -3.36
C PHE A 171 -30.67 -18.24 -3.78
N ASP A 172 -31.69 -17.63 -3.17
CA ASP A 172 -33.08 -17.79 -3.64
C ASP A 172 -33.36 -16.92 -4.89
N ALA A 173 -32.66 -15.78 -5.03
CA ALA A 173 -32.74 -14.89 -6.19
C ALA A 173 -31.33 -14.54 -6.73
N LEU A 174 -31.20 -14.42 -8.07
CA LEU A 174 -29.94 -14.02 -8.72
C LEU A 174 -30.23 -13.05 -9.88
N PRO A 175 -29.66 -11.82 -9.88
CA PRO A 175 -28.95 -11.14 -8.78
C PRO A 175 -29.91 -10.57 -7.73
N PHE A 176 -29.40 -10.18 -6.56
CA PHE A 176 -30.19 -9.42 -5.58
C PHE A 176 -30.28 -7.95 -5.98
N LEU A 177 -31.47 -7.36 -5.87
CA LEU A 177 -31.72 -5.95 -6.18
C LEU A 177 -31.69 -5.11 -4.89
N PRO A 178 -31.11 -3.89 -4.89
CA PRO A 178 -31.27 -2.95 -3.79
C PRO A 178 -32.75 -2.70 -3.48
N GLY A 179 -33.15 -2.72 -2.20
CA GLY A 179 -34.55 -2.61 -1.78
C GLY A 179 -35.29 -3.94 -1.66
N GLN A 180 -34.70 -5.06 -2.09
CA GLN A 180 -35.25 -6.41 -1.88
C GLN A 180 -34.55 -7.14 -0.73
N HIS A 181 -35.15 -8.25 -0.30
CA HIS A 181 -34.59 -9.11 0.73
C HIS A 181 -33.49 -10.01 0.16
N VAL A 182 -32.33 -10.04 0.81
CA VAL A 182 -31.27 -11.02 0.56
C VAL A 182 -31.64 -12.29 1.29
N SER A 183 -32.28 -13.21 0.57
CA SER A 183 -32.78 -14.49 1.05
C SER A 183 -31.98 -15.67 0.47
N GLY A 184 -31.73 -16.69 1.30
CA GLY A 184 -31.05 -17.90 0.88
C GLY A 184 -30.77 -18.86 2.04
N ARG A 185 -29.94 -19.88 1.76
CA ARG A 185 -29.55 -20.90 2.75
C ARG A 185 -28.06 -21.18 2.74
N ILE A 186 -27.41 -21.12 3.91
CA ILE A 186 -26.00 -21.54 4.06
C ILE A 186 -25.97 -23.03 4.37
N HIS A 187 -25.35 -23.80 3.49
CA HIS A 187 -25.18 -25.24 3.66
C HIS A 187 -23.79 -25.53 4.22
N LEU A 188 -23.76 -26.23 5.36
CA LEU A 188 -22.51 -26.68 5.96
C LEU A 188 -22.67 -28.04 6.64
N LYS A 189 -21.53 -28.72 6.79
CA LYS A 189 -21.46 -29.93 7.59
C LYS A 189 -21.42 -29.52 9.06
N PHE A 190 -22.55 -29.52 9.74
CA PHE A 190 -22.62 -29.09 11.14
C PHE A 190 -23.37 -30.11 11.99
N GLU A 191 -22.61 -30.93 12.70
CA GLU A 191 -23.14 -32.05 13.48
C GLU A 191 -23.54 -31.62 14.91
N THR A 192 -22.97 -30.53 15.44
CA THR A 192 -23.22 -30.01 16.81
C THR A 192 -24.43 -29.07 16.86
N ARG A 193 -25.25 -29.10 17.92
CA ARG A 193 -26.38 -28.15 18.11
C ARG A 193 -25.82 -26.76 18.47
N ALA A 194 -26.20 -25.72 17.72
CA ALA A 194 -25.83 -24.34 18.05
C ALA A 194 -26.70 -23.88 19.23
N GLU A 195 -26.23 -23.99 20.47
CA GLU A 195 -27.06 -23.67 21.65
C GLU A 195 -27.39 -22.17 21.76
N HIS A 196 -26.52 -21.30 21.23
CA HIS A 196 -26.63 -19.84 21.33
C HIS A 196 -27.15 -19.16 20.04
N GLY A 197 -27.61 -19.93 19.06
CA GLY A 197 -27.95 -19.42 17.73
C GLY A 197 -26.70 -19.11 16.90
N ILE A 198 -26.90 -18.74 15.63
CA ILE A 198 -25.81 -18.44 14.70
C ILE A 198 -25.88 -16.96 14.34
N ASP A 199 -24.78 -16.25 14.54
CA ASP A 199 -24.69 -14.82 14.24
C ASP A 199 -24.38 -14.63 12.76
N LEU A 200 -25.32 -14.01 12.06
CA LEU A 200 -25.17 -13.60 10.67
C LEU A 200 -24.97 -12.08 10.61
N LYS A 201 -24.05 -11.66 9.75
CA LYS A 201 -23.73 -10.24 9.57
C LYS A 201 -23.53 -9.93 8.10
N LEU A 202 -24.43 -9.13 7.53
CA LEU A 202 -24.34 -8.67 6.15
C LEU A 202 -23.67 -7.29 6.12
N SER A 203 -22.57 -7.16 5.38
CA SER A 203 -21.78 -5.92 5.30
C SER A 203 -21.58 -5.46 3.85
N CYS A 204 -21.85 -4.18 3.58
CA CYS A 204 -21.41 -3.49 2.38
C CYS A 204 -20.05 -2.82 2.66
N VAL A 205 -18.99 -3.22 1.96
CA VAL A 205 -17.62 -2.79 2.22
C VAL A 205 -17.00 -2.19 0.96
N ARG A 206 -16.52 -0.95 1.05
CA ARG A 206 -15.66 -0.34 0.04
C ARG A 206 -14.21 -0.72 0.31
N LYS A 207 -13.62 -1.48 -0.62
CA LYS A 207 -12.24 -1.93 -0.60
C LYS A 207 -11.40 -1.00 -1.47
N ILE A 208 -10.67 -0.09 -0.84
CA ILE A 208 -9.75 0.83 -1.48
C ILE A 208 -8.34 0.26 -1.40
N VAL A 209 -7.63 0.26 -2.52
CA VAL A 209 -6.25 -0.19 -2.60
C VAL A 209 -5.38 0.97 -3.07
N SER A 210 -4.63 1.55 -2.14
CA SER A 210 -3.80 2.74 -2.35
C SER A 210 -2.31 2.37 -2.44
N GLY A 211 -1.57 3.04 -3.33
CA GLY A 211 -0.12 2.89 -3.52
C GLY A 211 0.29 2.26 -4.85
N THR A 212 1.54 2.53 -5.28
CA THR A 212 2.16 2.03 -6.51
C THR A 212 3.33 1.09 -6.17
N GLY A 213 3.46 -0.03 -6.89
CA GLY A 213 4.53 -1.01 -6.66
C GLY A 213 4.40 -1.81 -5.35
N ASP A 214 5.52 -1.98 -4.63
CA ASP A 214 5.65 -2.83 -3.43
C ASP A 214 5.04 -2.23 -2.15
N SER A 215 4.57 -0.98 -2.20
CA SER A 215 3.98 -0.23 -1.06
C SER A 215 2.46 -0.17 -1.13
N ARG A 216 1.81 -1.25 -1.60
CA ARG A 216 0.37 -1.30 -1.81
C ARG A 216 -0.35 -1.62 -0.49
N SER A 217 -1.16 -0.69 0.01
CA SER A 217 -2.02 -0.87 1.18
C SER A 217 -3.46 -1.11 0.76
N THR A 218 -4.16 -2.01 1.46
CA THR A 218 -5.59 -2.28 1.24
C THR A 218 -6.38 -1.82 2.46
N THR A 219 -7.23 -0.83 2.27
CA THR A 219 -8.14 -0.31 3.29
C THR A 219 -9.56 -0.77 2.99
N LYS A 220 -10.25 -1.33 4.00
CA LYS A 220 -11.66 -1.72 3.92
C LYS A 220 -12.49 -0.75 4.75
N VAL A 221 -13.45 -0.07 4.13
CA VAL A 221 -14.39 0.85 4.77
C VAL A 221 -15.78 0.24 4.73
N VAL A 222 -16.42 0.04 5.88
CA VAL A 222 -17.78 -0.50 5.95
C VAL A 222 -18.77 0.63 5.68
N LEU A 223 -19.49 0.57 4.56
CA LEU A 223 -20.51 1.53 4.14
C LEU A 223 -21.86 1.25 4.82
N TRP A 224 -22.21 -0.03 4.97
CA TRP A 224 -23.46 -0.47 5.59
C TRP A 224 -23.27 -1.83 6.26
N GLN A 225 -24.02 -2.12 7.32
CA GLN A 225 -23.97 -3.40 8.02
C GLN A 225 -25.30 -3.68 8.72
N ALA A 226 -25.76 -4.94 8.68
CA ALA A 226 -26.85 -5.45 9.49
C ALA A 226 -26.47 -6.78 10.14
N ASP A 227 -26.91 -6.98 11.38
CA ASP A 227 -26.61 -8.15 12.20
C ASP A 227 -27.94 -8.87 12.52
N GLN A 228 -27.95 -10.20 12.45
CA GLN A 228 -29.11 -11.04 12.73
C GLN A 228 -28.62 -12.32 13.43
N ASN A 229 -29.22 -12.65 14.58
CA ASN A 229 -29.00 -13.94 15.23
C ASN A 229 -30.09 -14.91 14.78
N VAL A 230 -29.69 -16.07 14.23
CA VAL A 230 -30.60 -17.14 13.81
C VAL A 230 -30.72 -18.16 14.94
N PRO A 231 -31.90 -18.34 15.56
CA PRO A 231 -32.07 -19.29 16.64
C PRO A 231 -31.83 -20.73 16.20
N ALA A 232 -31.35 -21.56 17.13
CA ALA A 232 -31.04 -22.97 16.91
C ALA A 232 -32.18 -23.79 16.25
N GLY A 233 -33.43 -23.43 16.56
CA GLY A 233 -34.63 -24.10 16.05
C GLY A 233 -35.00 -23.75 14.60
N ALA A 234 -34.43 -22.68 14.04
CA ALA A 234 -34.65 -22.27 12.66
C ALA A 234 -33.70 -22.97 11.67
N VAL A 235 -32.65 -23.64 12.17
CA VAL A 235 -31.68 -24.37 11.35
C VAL A 235 -32.29 -25.69 10.88
N GLN A 236 -32.37 -25.88 9.56
CA GLN A 236 -33.01 -27.05 8.94
C GLN A 236 -31.98 -28.10 8.52
N PRO A 237 -32.36 -29.38 8.32
CA PRO A 237 -31.52 -30.35 7.65
C PRO A 237 -31.21 -29.93 6.21
N GLY A 238 -29.94 -30.00 5.79
CA GLY A 238 -29.48 -29.61 4.45
C GLY A 238 -28.66 -30.70 3.77
N PRO A 239 -28.33 -30.58 2.47
CA PRO A 239 -27.62 -31.58 1.69
C PRO A 239 -26.21 -31.92 2.21
N LEU A 240 -25.54 -30.96 2.88
CA LEU A 240 -24.24 -31.14 3.54
C LEU A 240 -24.35 -31.50 5.03
N GLY A 241 -25.56 -31.51 5.59
CA GLY A 241 -25.83 -31.70 7.01
C GLY A 241 -26.90 -30.73 7.50
N ARG A 242 -26.58 -29.43 7.56
CA ARG A 242 -27.51 -28.38 7.98
C ARG A 242 -27.54 -27.19 7.02
N ALA A 243 -28.70 -26.54 7.01
CA ALA A 243 -29.00 -25.35 6.24
C ALA A 243 -29.43 -24.22 7.19
N ILE A 244 -28.68 -23.12 7.20
CA ILE A 244 -28.99 -21.91 7.98
C ILE A 244 -29.78 -20.96 7.08
N PRO A 245 -31.03 -20.59 7.43
CA PRO A 245 -31.77 -19.60 6.67
C PRO A 245 -31.14 -18.22 6.85
N VAL A 246 -31.05 -17.46 5.77
CA VAL A 246 -30.57 -16.08 5.73
C VAL A 246 -31.70 -15.23 5.17
N ASP A 247 -32.08 -14.16 5.86
CA ASP A 247 -33.05 -13.17 5.36
C ASP A 247 -32.72 -11.77 5.91
N PHE A 248 -32.20 -10.91 5.04
CA PHE A 248 -31.87 -9.52 5.36
C PHE A 248 -32.60 -8.53 4.45
N SER A 249 -33.27 -7.53 5.03
CA SER A 249 -33.82 -6.40 4.27
C SER A 249 -32.73 -5.40 3.91
N VAL A 250 -32.46 -5.23 2.61
CA VAL A 250 -31.45 -4.27 2.11
C VAL A 250 -32.14 -2.96 1.72
N PRO A 251 -31.73 -1.79 2.24
CA PRO A 251 -32.33 -0.50 1.86
C PRO A 251 -32.24 -0.19 0.36
N ALA A 252 -33.25 0.49 -0.19
CA ALA A 252 -33.28 0.89 -1.60
C ALA A 252 -32.14 1.86 -1.98
N ASP A 253 -31.68 2.68 -1.03
CA ASP A 253 -30.60 3.67 -1.20
C ASP A 253 -29.19 3.06 -1.03
N SER A 254 -29.09 1.74 -0.86
CA SER A 254 -27.82 1.06 -0.63
C SER A 254 -26.93 0.99 -1.89
N SER A 255 -25.61 0.97 -1.68
CA SER A 255 -24.63 0.93 -2.77
C SER A 255 -24.62 -0.43 -3.47
N VAL A 256 -24.51 -0.41 -4.79
CA VAL A 256 -24.46 -1.60 -5.65
C VAL A 256 -23.06 -2.21 -5.63
N THR A 257 -22.94 -3.51 -5.89
CA THR A 257 -21.64 -4.16 -6.09
C THR A 257 -20.93 -3.53 -7.29
N ASP A 258 -19.78 -2.91 -7.03
CA ASP A 258 -18.96 -2.26 -8.05
C ASP A 258 -17.61 -2.99 -8.15
N LEU A 259 -17.38 -3.58 -9.32
CA LEU A 259 -16.16 -4.30 -9.67
C LEU A 259 -15.38 -3.60 -10.80
N ASP A 260 -15.80 -2.40 -11.20
CA ASP A 260 -15.29 -1.69 -12.37
C ASP A 260 -13.85 -1.22 -12.14
N ASN A 261 -13.53 -0.76 -10.92
CA ASN A 261 -12.18 -0.39 -10.53
C ASN A 261 -11.51 -1.45 -9.60
N PRO A 262 -10.42 -2.11 -10.02
CA PRO A 262 -9.69 -3.08 -9.18
C PRO A 262 -9.10 -2.51 -7.87
N ASN A 263 -8.88 -1.20 -7.84
CA ASN A 263 -8.32 -0.45 -6.71
C ASN A 263 -9.39 0.19 -5.84
N ASP A 264 -10.66 0.17 -6.23
CA ASP A 264 -11.75 0.74 -5.47
C ASP A 264 -13.02 -0.03 -5.78
N GLN A 265 -13.36 -0.97 -4.90
CA GLN A 265 -14.45 -1.93 -5.14
C GLN A 265 -15.50 -1.81 -4.04
N VAL A 266 -16.77 -1.88 -4.39
CA VAL A 266 -17.85 -2.03 -3.42
C VAL A 266 -18.28 -3.49 -3.41
N LEU A 267 -18.14 -4.16 -2.26
CA LEU A 267 -18.37 -5.59 -2.09
C LEU A 267 -19.42 -5.82 -1.00
N TRP A 268 -20.32 -6.76 -1.24
CA TRP A 268 -21.25 -7.26 -0.25
C TRP A 268 -20.75 -8.59 0.31
N VAL A 269 -20.58 -8.66 1.63
CA VAL A 269 -20.04 -9.82 2.34
C VAL A 269 -21.00 -10.23 3.44
N LEU A 270 -21.46 -11.48 3.39
CA LEU A 270 -22.18 -12.14 4.47
C LEU A 270 -21.18 -12.92 5.32
N HIS A 271 -21.04 -12.51 6.57
CA HIS A 271 -20.28 -13.20 7.58
C HIS A 271 -21.24 -14.09 8.39
N ALA A 272 -20.85 -15.34 8.63
CA ALA A 272 -21.57 -16.26 9.51
C ALA A 272 -20.62 -16.78 10.59
N GLN A 273 -20.99 -16.59 11.86
CA GLN A 273 -20.21 -17.00 13.02
C GLN A 273 -21.07 -17.83 14.00
N ASP A 274 -20.46 -18.88 14.55
CA ASP A 274 -21.05 -19.64 15.67
C ASP A 274 -19.95 -20.02 16.66
N ASP A 275 -20.19 -19.69 17.93
CA ASP A 275 -19.28 -19.92 19.06
C ASP A 275 -19.49 -21.33 19.60
N VAL A 276 -18.84 -22.29 18.94
CA VAL A 276 -18.88 -23.71 19.32
C VAL A 276 -17.63 -24.15 20.08
N PRO A 277 -17.77 -25.01 21.12
CA PRO A 277 -16.63 -25.60 21.79
C PRO A 277 -15.62 -26.21 20.80
N GLY A 278 -14.35 -25.82 20.89
CA GLY A 278 -13.27 -26.26 20.02
C GLY A 278 -12.82 -25.18 19.02
N VAL A 279 -12.99 -25.45 17.71
CA VAL A 279 -12.73 -24.46 16.66
C VAL A 279 -14.07 -23.83 16.25
N ASP A 280 -14.18 -22.52 16.44
CA ASP A 280 -15.35 -21.71 16.11
C ASP A 280 -15.66 -21.75 14.61
N TYR A 281 -16.95 -21.62 14.28
CA TYR A 281 -17.40 -21.43 12.90
C TYR A 281 -17.29 -19.94 12.54
N SER A 282 -16.66 -19.61 11.42
CA SER A 282 -16.52 -18.23 10.95
C SER A 282 -16.20 -18.21 9.45
N ASP A 283 -17.21 -17.94 8.61
CA ASP A 283 -17.08 -17.94 7.15
C ASP A 283 -17.56 -16.62 6.53
N ASP A 284 -16.88 -16.21 5.45
CA ASP A 284 -17.23 -15.04 4.64
C ASP A 284 -17.72 -15.50 3.25
N PHE A 285 -18.88 -15.03 2.85
CA PHE A 285 -19.50 -15.27 1.54
C PHE A 285 -19.71 -13.94 0.80
N GLU A 286 -19.24 -13.84 -0.44
CA GLU A 286 -19.48 -12.63 -1.26
C GLU A 286 -20.78 -12.76 -2.05
N ILE A 287 -21.64 -11.75 -1.98
CA ILE A 287 -23.01 -11.79 -2.53
C ILE A 287 -23.14 -10.82 -3.71
N PRO A 288 -23.81 -11.22 -4.82
CA PRO A 288 -24.04 -10.36 -5.98
C PRO A 288 -25.26 -9.45 -5.79
N VAL A 289 -25.03 -8.20 -5.38
CA VAL A 289 -26.06 -7.15 -5.35
C VAL A 289 -25.89 -6.22 -6.56
N PHE A 290 -26.78 -6.27 -7.54
CA PHE A 290 -26.70 -5.53 -8.81
C PHE A 290 -28.03 -4.84 -9.16
N ARG A 291 -28.02 -3.78 -9.97
CA ARG A 291 -29.26 -3.22 -10.56
C ARG A 291 -29.61 -4.00 -11.82
N ALA A 292 -30.90 -4.30 -12.02
CA ALA A 292 -31.37 -4.88 -13.27
C ALA A 292 -31.16 -3.89 -14.44
N ALA A 293 -30.72 -4.38 -15.60
CA ALA A 293 -30.66 -3.58 -16.81
C ALA A 293 -32.08 -3.13 -17.17
N ALA A 294 -32.28 -1.82 -17.32
CA ALA A 294 -33.58 -1.25 -17.67
C ALA A 294 -34.04 -1.78 -19.03
N THR A 295 -34.97 -2.73 -19.05
CA THR A 295 -35.79 -2.97 -20.23
C THR A 295 -36.78 -1.81 -20.34
N SER A 296 -36.51 -0.93 -21.29
CA SER A 296 -37.43 0.09 -21.76
C SER A 296 -38.63 -0.56 -22.45
N ALA A 297 -39.81 -0.49 -21.83
CA ALA A 297 -41.09 -0.57 -22.51
C ALA A 297 -42.12 0.33 -21.78
N PRO A 298 -42.84 1.22 -22.48
CA PRO A 298 -43.90 2.03 -21.91
C PRO A 298 -45.27 1.34 -22.10
N ALA A 299 -46.15 1.36 -21.09
CA ALA A 299 -47.61 1.42 -21.26
C ALA A 299 -48.33 1.41 -19.89
N SER A 300 -48.99 2.54 -19.61
CA SER A 300 -50.41 2.68 -19.26
C SER A 300 -51.22 1.49 -18.70
N ASP A 301 -51.99 1.83 -17.66
CA ASP A 301 -53.38 1.44 -17.34
C ASP A 301 -53.73 -0.05 -17.14
N PHE A 302 -54.23 -0.41 -15.95
CA PHE A 302 -55.67 -0.49 -15.65
C PHE A 302 -55.88 -1.21 -14.30
N GLY A 303 -56.84 -0.73 -13.50
CA GLY A 303 -57.21 -1.32 -12.22
C GLY A 303 -58.17 -2.50 -12.32
N ALA A 304 -58.56 -2.97 -11.11
CA ALA A 304 -59.74 -3.77 -10.76
C ALA A 304 -59.61 -5.32 -10.67
N ARG A 305 -59.53 -5.76 -9.40
CA ARG A 305 -60.25 -6.88 -8.72
C ARG A 305 -60.53 -8.16 -9.52
N ILE A 306 -60.07 -9.30 -8.97
CA ILE A 306 -60.96 -10.37 -8.49
C ILE A 306 -60.41 -10.96 -7.18
N THR A 307 -61.27 -10.94 -6.16
CA THR A 307 -61.19 -11.59 -4.85
C THR A 307 -61.74 -13.02 -4.92
N THR A 308 -61.04 -13.99 -4.31
CA THR A 308 -61.55 -15.20 -3.62
C THR A 308 -60.32 -15.97 -3.09
N GLY A 309 -60.14 -16.42 -1.85
CA GLY A 309 -60.83 -16.35 -0.56
C GLY A 309 -60.08 -17.29 0.43
N ALA A 310 -59.97 -16.89 1.70
CA ALA A 310 -59.60 -17.67 2.91
C ALA A 310 -58.16 -18.27 2.98
N ASP A 311 -57.32 -18.11 4.00
CA ASP A 311 -57.52 -17.93 5.45
C ASP A 311 -56.41 -17.10 6.13
N SER A 312 -56.80 -16.52 7.27
CA SER A 312 -56.11 -15.60 8.16
C SER A 312 -54.79 -16.11 8.77
N PHE A 313 -53.74 -15.29 8.72
CA PHE A 313 -52.81 -15.06 9.84
C PHE A 313 -52.43 -13.58 9.84
N GLY A 314 -52.97 -12.83 10.80
CA GLY A 314 -52.71 -11.40 10.96
C GLY A 314 -51.38 -11.13 11.65
N PHE A 315 -50.60 -10.21 11.08
CA PHE A 315 -49.59 -9.45 11.80
C PHE A 315 -49.91 -7.95 11.67
N PRO A 316 -49.72 -7.16 12.75
CA PRO A 316 -50.18 -5.78 12.81
C PRO A 316 -49.45 -4.91 11.78
N SER A 317 -50.24 -4.10 11.08
CA SER A 317 -49.80 -3.03 10.21
C SER A 317 -48.99 -1.99 11.00
N SER A 318 -47.69 -1.88 10.74
CA SER A 318 -46.91 -0.69 11.08
C SER A 318 -47.22 0.42 10.09
N GLN A 319 -47.70 1.54 10.63
CA GLN A 319 -47.86 2.84 9.97
C GLN A 319 -46.55 3.33 9.32
N PRO A 320 -46.63 4.25 8.33
CA PRO A 320 -45.46 4.76 7.62
C PRO A 320 -44.56 5.55 8.59
N SER A 321 -43.35 5.02 8.83
CA SER A 321 -42.33 5.68 9.63
C SER A 321 -41.73 6.85 8.85
N THR A 322 -42.12 8.03 9.33
CA THR A 322 -41.40 9.28 9.24
C THR A 322 -39.92 9.08 9.60
N MET A 323 -39.03 9.73 8.83
CA MET A 323 -37.60 10.01 9.11
C MET A 323 -37.08 9.44 10.43
N GLU A 324 -36.39 8.30 10.39
CA GLU A 324 -35.79 7.66 11.57
C GLU A 324 -34.61 8.47 12.12
N SER A 325 -34.93 9.44 12.98
CA SER A 325 -34.17 9.77 14.18
C SER A 325 -34.59 8.76 15.26
N GLY A 326 -34.01 7.56 15.24
CA GLY A 326 -34.37 6.47 16.17
C GLY A 326 -33.31 6.25 17.26
N GLU A 327 -33.76 6.08 18.50
CA GLU A 327 -32.94 5.71 19.67
C GLU A 327 -32.08 4.46 19.40
N VAL A 328 -30.77 4.54 19.68
CA VAL A 328 -29.86 3.39 19.63
C VAL A 328 -30.15 2.49 20.83
N ALA A 329 -30.58 1.26 20.60
CA ALA A 329 -30.85 0.28 21.66
C ALA A 329 -29.58 -0.08 22.46
N GLN A 330 -29.69 -0.16 23.79
CA GLN A 330 -28.59 -0.51 24.70
C GLN A 330 -28.11 -1.95 24.47
N PRO A 331 -26.80 -2.18 24.28
CA PRO A 331 -26.27 -3.54 24.05
C PRO A 331 -26.35 -4.41 25.32
N ALA A 332 -26.62 -5.71 25.13
CA ALA A 332 -26.88 -6.70 26.19
C ALA A 332 -25.72 -6.91 27.19
N HIS A 333 -24.49 -6.54 26.83
CA HIS A 333 -23.30 -6.62 27.69
C HIS A 333 -22.52 -5.30 27.68
N THR A 334 -22.95 -4.34 28.49
CA THR A 334 -22.25 -3.05 28.61
C THR A 334 -21.11 -3.15 29.64
N LYS A 335 -19.87 -2.83 29.26
CA LYS A 335 -18.73 -2.73 30.21
C LYS A 335 -18.60 -1.33 30.81
N VAL A 336 -19.42 -0.39 30.34
CA VAL A 336 -19.55 0.98 30.85
C VAL A 336 -20.51 0.98 32.04
N ILE A 337 -20.06 1.54 33.17
CA ILE A 337 -20.92 1.76 34.34
C ILE A 337 -21.56 3.13 34.17
N VAL A 338 -22.88 3.14 33.97
CA VAL A 338 -23.68 4.37 33.94
C VAL A 338 -24.26 4.59 35.32
N SER A 339 -23.84 5.65 36.00
CA SER A 339 -24.45 6.08 37.26
C SER A 339 -25.30 7.33 37.01
N MET A 340 -26.60 7.22 37.24
CA MET A 340 -27.53 8.36 37.26
C MET A 340 -27.49 8.98 38.66
N GLY A 341 -26.77 10.09 38.81
CA GLY A 341 -26.74 10.87 40.05
C GLY A 341 -27.62 12.11 39.96
N SER A 342 -27.96 12.72 41.10
CA SER A 342 -28.81 13.94 41.21
C SER A 342 -28.24 15.21 40.54
N GLY A 343 -27.16 15.09 39.77
CA GLY A 343 -26.49 16.20 39.08
C GLY A 343 -25.97 15.88 37.68
N GLY A 344 -26.41 14.79 37.02
CA GLY A 344 -26.08 14.45 35.63
C GLY A 344 -25.80 12.96 35.38
N THR A 345 -25.67 12.58 34.10
CA THR A 345 -25.33 11.22 33.65
C THR A 345 -23.81 11.07 33.59
N GLU A 346 -23.27 10.06 34.28
CA GLU A 346 -21.84 9.76 34.24
C GLU A 346 -21.58 8.40 33.61
N PHE A 347 -20.74 8.40 32.56
CA PHE A 347 -20.17 7.22 31.94
C PHE A 347 -18.79 6.98 32.54
N TYR A 348 -18.72 6.05 33.48
CA TYR A 348 -17.43 5.55 33.96
C TYR A 348 -17.05 4.33 33.14
N PHE A 349 -15.83 4.32 32.62
CA PHE A 349 -15.30 3.11 32.05
C PHE A 349 -14.04 2.61 32.77
N PRO A 350 -14.07 1.33 33.22
CA PRO A 350 -13.13 0.81 34.21
C PRO A 350 -11.75 0.53 33.61
N PRO A 351 -10.70 0.35 34.44
CA PRO A 351 -9.47 -0.29 34.00
C PRO A 351 -9.71 -1.73 33.52
N LEU A 352 -8.80 -2.29 32.73
CA LEU A 352 -8.84 -3.66 32.22
C LEU A 352 -10.08 -4.02 31.36
N ARG A 353 -10.54 -3.10 30.51
CA ARG A 353 -11.71 -3.34 29.63
C ARG A 353 -11.50 -4.48 28.64
N ASN A 354 -10.26 -4.67 28.20
CA ASN A 354 -9.82 -5.67 27.24
C ASN A 354 -8.79 -6.62 27.89
N PRO A 355 -9.23 -7.57 28.74
CA PRO A 355 -8.33 -8.45 29.50
C PRO A 355 -7.46 -9.32 28.58
N THR A 356 -8.01 -9.78 27.45
CA THR A 356 -7.27 -10.56 26.44
C THR A 356 -6.11 -9.78 25.86
N ARG A 357 -6.32 -8.50 25.53
CA ARG A 357 -5.26 -7.65 24.97
C ARG A 357 -4.20 -7.30 26.02
N ALA A 358 -4.62 -7.04 27.26
CA ALA A 358 -3.72 -6.84 28.39
C ALA A 358 -2.84 -8.08 28.63
N LEU A 359 -3.43 -9.28 28.59
CA LEU A 359 -2.69 -10.55 28.73
C LEU A 359 -1.67 -10.76 27.60
N ILE A 360 -2.04 -10.47 26.35
CA ILE A 360 -1.11 -10.55 25.21
C ILE A 360 0.05 -9.58 25.39
N LEU A 361 -0.23 -8.31 25.74
CA LEU A 361 0.81 -7.31 25.96
C LEU A 361 1.70 -7.68 27.15
N LEU A 362 1.15 -8.27 28.22
CA LEU A 362 1.92 -8.79 29.34
C LEU A 362 2.88 -9.90 28.90
N LEU A 363 2.40 -10.90 28.15
CA LEU A 363 3.23 -12.00 27.64
C LEU A 363 4.35 -11.48 26.75
N VAL A 364 4.04 -10.56 25.83
CA VAL A 364 5.04 -9.92 24.97
C VAL A 364 6.07 -9.16 25.79
N THR A 365 5.63 -8.39 26.80
CA THR A 365 6.53 -7.65 27.71
C THR A 365 7.47 -8.61 28.43
N VAL A 366 6.95 -9.67 29.05
CA VAL A 366 7.76 -10.66 29.79
C VAL A 366 8.81 -11.31 28.89
N VAL A 367 8.42 -11.74 27.69
CA VAL A 367 9.34 -12.34 26.72
C VAL A 367 10.38 -11.33 26.22
N TRP A 368 9.97 -10.10 25.92
CA TRP A 368 10.84 -9.06 25.38
C TRP A 368 11.86 -8.56 26.41
N SER A 369 11.43 -8.31 27.65
CA SER A 369 12.32 -7.96 28.76
C SER A 369 13.29 -9.10 29.09
N ALA A 370 12.87 -10.37 28.97
CA ALA A 370 13.77 -11.52 29.14
C ALA A 370 14.87 -11.57 28.06
N VAL A 371 14.54 -11.23 26.81
CA VAL A 371 15.53 -11.11 25.71
C VAL A 371 16.56 -10.01 26.02
N ILE A 372 16.10 -8.84 26.50
CA ILE A 372 16.99 -7.73 26.87
C ILE A 372 17.91 -8.11 28.03
N TYR A 373 17.37 -8.79 29.05
CA TYR A 373 18.15 -9.31 30.16
C TYR A 373 19.21 -10.33 29.72
N LEU A 374 18.86 -11.24 28.80
CA LEU A 374 19.82 -12.18 28.21
C LEU A 374 20.89 -11.46 27.38
N MET A 375 20.54 -10.41 26.64
CA MET A 375 21.50 -9.58 25.89
C MET A 375 22.48 -8.86 26.83
N TYR A 376 21.99 -8.36 27.96
CA TYR A 376 22.84 -7.76 29.00
C TYR A 376 23.81 -8.78 29.60
N ARG A 377 23.31 -9.99 29.95
CA ARG A 377 24.11 -11.11 30.46
C ARG A 377 25.19 -11.59 29.48
N GLN A 378 24.91 -11.55 28.17
CA GLN A 378 25.82 -12.00 27.11
C GLN A 378 26.72 -10.89 26.55
N HIS A 379 26.74 -9.71 27.17
CA HIS A 379 27.58 -8.56 26.77
C HIS A 379 27.40 -8.17 25.29
N ALA A 380 26.15 -8.16 24.83
CA ALA A 380 25.81 -7.66 23.50
C ALA A 380 26.22 -6.17 23.35
N PRO A 381 26.53 -5.70 22.12
CA PRO A 381 26.91 -4.31 21.89
C PRO A 381 25.86 -3.33 22.44
N THR A 382 26.32 -2.29 23.14
CA THR A 382 25.49 -1.32 23.89
C THR A 382 24.39 -0.66 23.05
N LEU A 383 24.62 -0.46 21.76
CA LEU A 383 23.63 0.09 20.83
C LEU A 383 22.36 -0.78 20.73
N PHE A 384 22.49 -2.11 20.75
CA PHE A 384 21.33 -3.00 20.69
C PHE A 384 20.55 -2.98 22.01
N PHE A 385 21.24 -2.88 23.15
CA PHE A 385 20.59 -2.73 24.44
C PHE A 385 19.78 -1.43 24.53
N ILE A 386 20.31 -0.30 24.01
CA ILE A 386 19.59 0.98 23.97
C ILE A 386 18.36 0.90 23.07
N LEU A 387 18.52 0.35 21.85
CA LEU A 387 17.42 0.25 20.88
C LEU A 387 16.29 -0.65 21.38
N PHE A 388 16.62 -1.83 21.90
CA PHE A 388 15.63 -2.78 22.40
C PHE A 388 15.04 -2.33 23.75
N GLY A 389 15.83 -1.65 24.59
CA GLY A 389 15.33 -1.04 25.82
C GLY A 389 14.29 0.05 25.55
N LEU A 390 14.51 0.90 24.54
CA LEU A 390 13.52 1.91 24.12
C LEU A 390 12.22 1.27 23.61
N SER A 391 12.29 0.16 22.87
CA SER A 391 11.08 -0.55 22.45
C SER A 391 10.36 -1.24 23.62
N ASP A 392 11.09 -1.75 24.60
CA ASP A 392 10.50 -2.33 25.83
C ASP A 392 9.70 -1.28 26.62
N VAL A 393 10.23 -0.06 26.74
CA VAL A 393 9.52 1.06 27.38
C VAL A 393 8.18 1.36 26.69
N LEU A 394 8.13 1.29 25.35
CA LEU A 394 6.89 1.51 24.59
C LEU A 394 5.88 0.36 24.79
N ILE A 395 6.34 -0.88 24.83
CA ILE A 395 5.48 -2.06 25.05
C ILE A 395 4.92 -2.02 26.48
N ILE A 396 5.77 -1.73 27.47
CA ILE A 396 5.37 -1.54 28.87
C ILE A 396 4.34 -0.40 28.98
N ALA A 397 4.59 0.74 28.34
CA ALA A 397 3.65 1.86 28.33
C ALA A 397 2.29 1.46 27.72
N GLY A 398 2.28 0.69 26.64
CA GLY A 398 1.06 0.13 26.05
C GLY A 398 0.33 -0.83 27.00
N PHE A 399 1.05 -1.74 27.65
CA PHE A 399 0.49 -2.64 28.66
C PHE A 399 -0.13 -1.87 29.83
N LEU A 400 0.58 -0.87 30.37
CA LEU A 400 0.08 -0.03 31.46
C LEU A 400 -1.16 0.77 31.04
N HIS A 401 -1.17 1.33 29.83
CA HIS A 401 -2.32 2.05 29.28
C HIS A 401 -3.56 1.16 29.16
N THR A 402 -3.43 -0.04 28.57
CA THR A 402 -4.56 -0.96 28.42
C THR A 402 -5.04 -1.56 29.75
N THR A 403 -4.12 -1.80 30.68
CA THR A 403 -4.43 -2.46 31.97
C THR A 403 -5.02 -1.48 32.98
N PHE A 404 -4.43 -0.29 33.11
CA PHE A 404 -4.75 0.67 34.17
C PHE A 404 -5.43 1.94 33.67
N GLY A 405 -5.57 2.13 32.35
CA GLY A 405 -6.26 3.26 31.77
C GLY A 405 -7.74 3.30 32.15
N SER A 406 -8.18 4.45 32.65
CA SER A 406 -9.57 4.70 33.04
C SER A 406 -10.03 6.04 32.47
N SER A 407 -11.31 6.11 32.11
CA SER A 407 -11.93 7.35 31.63
C SER A 407 -13.30 7.52 32.29
N ARG A 408 -13.63 8.75 32.64
CA ARG A 408 -14.94 9.15 33.15
C ARG A 408 -15.43 10.33 32.32
N ILE A 409 -16.62 10.21 31.75
CA ILE A 409 -17.31 11.27 31.03
C ILE A 409 -18.56 11.62 31.82
N GLY A 410 -18.68 12.85 32.28
CA GLY A 410 -19.89 13.35 32.94
C GLY A 410 -20.58 14.36 32.04
N ALA A 411 -21.87 14.17 31.78
CA ALA A 411 -22.71 15.17 31.11
C ALA A 411 -23.60 15.84 32.16
N ARG A 412 -23.45 17.17 32.32
CA ARG A 412 -24.28 18.02 33.17
C ARG A 412 -24.99 19.07 32.32
N SER A 413 -26.04 19.71 32.84
CA SER A 413 -26.79 20.75 32.15
C SER A 413 -25.88 21.90 31.69
N GLY A 414 -25.43 21.86 30.43
CA GLY A 414 -24.55 22.86 29.82
C GLY A 414 -23.04 22.56 29.86
N GLU A 415 -22.58 21.51 30.56
CA GLU A 415 -21.15 21.20 30.72
C GLU A 415 -20.81 19.72 30.49
N ILE A 416 -19.69 19.46 29.81
CA ILE A 416 -19.10 18.13 29.64
C ILE A 416 -17.83 18.04 30.50
N LEU A 417 -17.81 17.09 31.43
CA LEU A 417 -16.68 16.74 32.27
C LEU A 417 -15.94 15.53 31.66
N SER A 418 -14.64 15.66 31.44
CA SER A 418 -13.79 14.55 31.00
C SER A 418 -12.64 14.36 31.96
N CYS A 419 -12.51 13.16 32.51
CA CYS A 419 -11.38 12.74 33.32
C CYS A 419 -10.75 11.49 32.68
N ARG A 420 -9.47 11.57 32.28
CA ARG A 420 -8.71 10.45 31.71
C ARG A 420 -7.40 10.31 32.47
N GLY A 421 -7.11 9.11 32.94
CA GLY A 421 -5.89 8.85 33.70
C GLY A 421 -5.68 7.37 34.00
N ILE A 422 -4.49 7.05 34.50
CA ILE A 422 -4.12 5.74 35.00
C ILE A 422 -4.68 5.62 36.43
N LEU A 423 -5.41 4.54 36.74
CA LEU A 423 -6.02 4.29 38.07
C LEU A 423 -6.96 5.41 38.57
N GLY A 424 -7.60 6.16 37.67
CA GLY A 424 -8.56 7.22 38.03
C GLY A 424 -7.92 8.54 38.46
N LEU A 425 -6.59 8.67 38.46
CA LEU A 425 -5.86 9.89 38.86
C LEU A 425 -5.77 10.96 37.76
N GLY A 426 -6.72 10.96 36.83
CA GLY A 426 -6.75 11.90 35.70
C GLY A 426 -7.08 13.34 36.12
N ARG A 427 -6.51 14.32 35.42
CA ARG A 427 -6.93 15.72 35.58
C ARG A 427 -8.32 15.88 34.98
N THR A 428 -9.29 16.31 35.79
CA THR A 428 -10.64 16.61 35.31
C THR A 428 -10.62 17.89 34.47
N ARG A 429 -11.07 17.80 33.22
CA ARG A 429 -11.25 18.92 32.29
C ARG A 429 -12.74 19.20 32.13
N ARG A 430 -13.11 20.49 32.13
CA ARG A 430 -14.49 20.96 31.95
C ARG A 430 -14.61 21.66 30.62
N PHE A 431 -15.63 21.35 29.85
CA PHE A 431 -15.91 21.94 28.54
C PHE A 431 -17.35 22.47 28.52
N GLN A 432 -17.53 23.70 28.04
CA GLN A 432 -18.87 24.25 27.82
C GLN A 432 -19.47 23.66 26.55
N VAL A 433 -20.74 23.25 26.58
CA VAL A 433 -21.42 22.67 25.40
C VAL A 433 -21.44 23.64 24.21
N SER A 434 -21.45 24.96 24.47
CA SER A 434 -21.38 26.00 23.44
C SER A 434 -20.07 26.02 22.63
N GLU A 435 -19.01 25.38 23.12
CA GLU A 435 -17.70 25.27 22.46
C GLU A 435 -17.56 23.98 21.63
N VAL A 436 -18.50 23.06 21.75
CA VAL A 436 -18.47 21.74 21.12
C VAL A 436 -19.19 21.80 19.76
N VAL A 437 -18.54 21.25 18.73
CA VAL A 437 -19.08 21.15 17.35
C VAL A 437 -19.73 19.79 17.14
N SER A 438 -19.03 18.71 17.50
CA SER A 438 -19.55 17.34 17.40
C SER A 438 -18.79 16.38 18.31
N ILE A 439 -19.45 15.28 18.68
CA ILE A 439 -18.86 14.17 19.42
C ILE A 439 -19.05 12.92 18.56
N LEU A 440 -17.96 12.35 18.06
CA LEU A 440 -18.04 11.28 17.07
C LEU A 440 -17.32 10.02 17.58
N PRO A 441 -17.88 8.82 17.35
CA PRO A 441 -17.16 7.58 17.48
C PRO A 441 -16.17 7.45 16.31
N VAL A 442 -14.90 7.18 16.61
CA VAL A 442 -13.80 7.10 15.63
C VAL A 442 -13.10 5.75 15.78
N VAL A 443 -12.68 5.14 14.66
CA VAL A 443 -11.81 3.96 14.71
C VAL A 443 -10.42 4.40 15.16
N SER A 444 -10.01 3.95 16.35
CA SER A 444 -8.73 4.36 16.96
C SER A 444 -7.57 3.46 16.55
N MET A 445 -7.82 2.17 16.35
CA MET A 445 -6.78 1.20 16.01
C MET A 445 -7.39 -0.01 15.28
N GLN A 446 -6.87 -0.35 14.10
CA GLN A 446 -7.33 -1.48 13.29
C GLN A 446 -6.28 -2.61 13.32
N GLN A 447 -6.62 -3.75 13.92
CA GLN A 447 -5.69 -4.84 14.18
C GLN A 447 -5.94 -6.03 13.24
N GLY A 448 -5.09 -6.19 12.23
CA GLY A 448 -5.22 -7.26 11.22
C GLY A 448 -6.29 -6.95 10.16
N GLY A 449 -6.21 -7.59 8.99
CA GLY A 449 -7.05 -7.31 7.82
C GLY A 449 -8.57 -7.62 7.95
N ASN A 450 -9.03 -7.96 9.17
CA ASN A 450 -10.44 -8.16 9.51
C ASN A 450 -10.97 -6.94 10.27
N SER A 451 -12.08 -6.38 9.77
CA SER A 451 -12.73 -5.18 10.32
C SER A 451 -13.40 -5.40 11.68
N ASP A 452 -13.52 -6.65 12.14
CA ASP A 452 -14.23 -7.02 13.36
C ASP A 452 -13.44 -6.76 14.65
N ASN A 453 -12.11 -6.66 14.57
CA ASN A 453 -11.22 -6.40 15.71
C ASN A 453 -10.75 -4.93 15.78
N ALA A 454 -11.54 -4.00 15.25
CA ALA A 454 -11.21 -2.59 15.31
C ALA A 454 -11.60 -1.99 16.67
N LEU A 455 -10.68 -1.29 17.33
CA LEU A 455 -10.95 -0.58 18.58
C LEU A 455 -11.45 0.82 18.29
N HIS A 456 -12.55 1.19 18.94
CA HIS A 456 -13.19 2.48 18.81
C HIS A 456 -12.80 3.42 19.96
N ALA A 457 -12.80 4.72 19.66
CA ALA A 457 -12.63 5.80 20.62
C ALA A 457 -13.72 6.86 20.41
N ILE A 458 -14.08 7.58 21.45
CA ILE A 458 -15.02 8.70 21.40
C ILE A 458 -14.20 9.98 21.39
N ARG A 459 -14.38 10.81 20.36
CA ARG A 459 -13.61 12.04 20.16
C ARG A 459 -14.55 13.23 20.02
N MET A 460 -14.21 14.30 20.72
CA MET A 460 -14.91 15.59 20.70
C MET A 460 -14.15 16.56 19.81
N ARG A 461 -14.86 17.27 18.93
CA ARG A 461 -14.34 18.36 18.09
C ARG A 461 -14.83 19.69 18.66
N LEU A 462 -13.91 20.58 18.97
CA LEU A 462 -14.19 21.93 19.49
C LEU A 462 -14.26 22.97 18.36
N LYS A 463 -14.93 24.11 18.58
CA LYS A 463 -15.06 25.21 17.59
C LYS A 463 -13.72 25.79 17.13
N ASN A 464 -12.68 25.66 17.94
CA ASN A 464 -11.32 26.06 17.60
C ASN A 464 -10.58 25.04 16.70
N GLY A 465 -11.26 24.00 16.22
CA GLY A 465 -10.68 22.95 15.37
C GLY A 465 -9.93 21.85 16.13
N SER A 466 -9.74 21.97 17.45
CA SER A 466 -9.01 20.96 18.23
C SER A 466 -9.84 19.68 18.46
N LYS A 467 -9.16 18.54 18.37
CA LYS A 467 -9.72 17.19 18.55
C LYS A 467 -9.30 16.64 19.93
N ILE A 468 -10.25 16.29 20.79
CA ILE A 468 -9.98 15.76 22.14
C ILE A 468 -10.59 14.36 22.28
N THR A 469 -9.78 13.36 22.67
CA THR A 469 -10.27 12.00 22.94
C THR A 469 -10.87 11.93 24.35
N LEU A 470 -12.17 11.60 24.44
CA LEU A 470 -12.92 11.48 25.70
C LEU A 470 -12.80 10.07 26.31
N ALA A 471 -12.83 9.03 25.47
CA ALA A 471 -12.63 7.64 25.85
C ALA A 471 -12.02 6.85 24.69
N ASP A 472 -11.21 5.84 25.01
CA ASP A 472 -10.59 4.90 24.07
C ASP A 472 -10.79 3.44 24.54
N GLU A 473 -10.27 2.48 23.76
CA GLU A 473 -10.33 1.04 24.07
C GLU A 473 -11.75 0.44 24.09
N ILE A 474 -12.67 0.96 23.27
CA ILE A 474 -14.04 0.44 23.15
C ILE A 474 -14.06 -0.66 22.08
N ALA A 475 -14.38 -1.89 22.47
CA ALA A 475 -14.35 -3.05 21.58
C ALA A 475 -15.53 -3.07 20.58
N GLY A 476 -16.71 -2.57 20.97
CA GLY A 476 -17.92 -2.62 20.15
C GLY A 476 -18.24 -1.30 19.45
N ARG A 477 -18.49 -1.34 18.13
CA ARG A 477 -19.02 -0.19 17.36
C ARG A 477 -20.36 0.29 17.92
N GLN A 478 -21.25 -0.62 18.28
CA GLN A 478 -22.58 -0.32 18.83
C GLN A 478 -22.48 0.34 20.22
N GLU A 479 -21.55 -0.12 21.08
CA GLU A 479 -21.29 0.48 22.39
C GLU A 479 -20.79 1.93 22.24
N ALA A 480 -19.87 2.19 21.31
CA ALA A 480 -19.39 3.54 21.02
C ALA A 480 -20.51 4.47 20.49
N ARG A 481 -21.39 3.98 19.61
CA ARG A 481 -22.51 4.77 19.07
C ARG A 481 -23.58 5.04 20.14
N TRP A 482 -23.88 4.06 20.99
CA TRP A 482 -24.84 4.22 22.09
C TRP A 482 -24.36 5.24 23.13
N VAL A 483 -23.08 5.22 23.51
CA VAL A 483 -22.54 6.22 24.44
C VAL A 483 -22.62 7.64 23.84
N VAL A 484 -22.30 7.78 22.55
CA VAL A 484 -22.39 9.07 21.83
C VAL A 484 -23.84 9.56 21.78
N SER A 485 -24.79 8.71 21.40
CA SER A 485 -26.21 9.11 21.33
C SER A 485 -26.74 9.57 22.68
N GLN A 486 -26.35 8.90 23.78
CA GLN A 486 -26.74 9.34 25.12
C GLN A 486 -26.12 10.70 25.46
N ILE A 487 -24.82 10.93 25.18
CA ILE A 487 -24.18 12.23 25.43
C ILE A 487 -24.87 13.35 24.63
N GLU A 488 -25.26 13.10 23.38
CA GLU A 488 -25.96 14.06 22.51
C GLU A 488 -27.37 14.39 23.02
N THR A 489 -28.16 13.39 23.42
CA THR A 489 -29.51 13.58 23.98
C THR A 489 -29.50 14.47 25.22
N TRP A 490 -28.51 14.31 26.11
CA TRP A 490 -28.42 15.07 27.35
C TRP A 490 -27.75 16.45 27.19
N SER A 491 -26.95 16.66 26.14
CA SER A 491 -26.28 17.94 25.87
C SER A 491 -27.07 18.88 24.94
N GLY A 492 -28.17 18.42 24.35
CA GLY A 492 -29.02 19.24 23.47
C GLY A 492 -28.39 19.57 22.10
N MET A 493 -27.37 18.81 21.70
CA MET A 493 -26.71 18.95 20.39
C MET A 493 -27.46 18.15 19.31
N LYS A 494 -27.43 18.60 18.04
CA LYS A 494 -28.04 17.88 16.91
C LYS A 494 -27.38 16.50 16.75
N LEU A 495 -28.17 15.44 16.60
CA LEU A 495 -27.70 14.07 16.40
C LEU A 495 -26.87 13.95 15.11
N ASP A 496 -25.58 13.64 15.23
CA ASP A 496 -24.76 13.20 14.10
C ASP A 496 -24.03 11.90 14.50
N THR A 497 -24.68 10.76 14.26
CA THR A 497 -24.24 9.44 14.76
C THR A 497 -23.35 8.66 13.78
N HIS A 498 -22.76 9.34 12.80
CA HIS A 498 -21.85 8.73 11.83
C HIS A 498 -20.46 8.43 12.45
N VAL A 499 -19.91 7.25 12.15
CA VAL A 499 -18.55 6.87 12.57
C VAL A 499 -17.57 7.43 11.54
N GLU A 500 -16.87 8.52 11.86
CA GLU A 500 -15.86 9.12 10.97
C GLU A 500 -14.59 8.25 10.99
N VAL A 501 -14.13 7.79 9.82
CA VAL A 501 -12.84 7.10 9.66
C VAL A 501 -11.81 8.18 9.30
N ASP A 502 -10.93 8.55 10.24
CA ASP A 502 -9.80 9.45 9.96
C ASP A 502 -8.85 8.70 8.98
N LEU A 503 -8.98 8.96 7.68
CA LEU A 503 -8.01 8.52 6.68
C LEU A 503 -6.69 9.29 6.93
N PRO A 504 -5.50 8.69 6.74
CA PRO A 504 -4.22 9.34 7.07
C PRO A 504 -3.87 10.60 6.24
N LEU A 505 -4.79 11.11 5.40
CA LEU A 505 -4.56 12.16 4.41
C LEU A 505 -5.80 13.04 4.10
N GLY A 506 -6.75 13.20 5.02
CA GLY A 506 -7.70 14.33 4.99
C GLY A 506 -8.62 14.47 3.77
N VAL A 507 -9.02 13.39 3.09
CA VAL A 507 -9.97 13.44 1.96
C VAL A 507 -11.43 13.49 2.48
N PRO A 508 -12.24 14.50 2.14
CA PRO A 508 -13.67 14.51 2.48
C PRO A 508 -14.48 13.50 1.63
N LEU A 509 -15.55 12.95 2.21
CA LEU A 509 -16.54 12.13 1.50
C LEU A 509 -17.43 13.02 0.62
N THR A 510 -17.20 13.05 -0.69
CA THR A 510 -18.19 13.56 -1.64
C THR A 510 -19.08 12.41 -2.11
N PRO A 511 -20.42 12.52 -2.05
CA PRO A 511 -21.30 11.63 -2.78
C PRO A 511 -21.09 11.87 -4.29
N VAL A 512 -20.83 10.82 -5.07
CA VAL A 512 -20.70 10.94 -6.53
C VAL A 512 -22.09 10.92 -7.16
N PRO A 513 -22.54 11.96 -7.87
CA PRO A 513 -23.69 11.87 -8.77
C PRO A 513 -23.27 11.10 -10.03
N GLN A 514 -23.99 10.04 -10.38
CA GLN A 514 -23.77 9.29 -11.62
C GLN A 514 -24.27 10.12 -12.83
N GLN A 515 -23.38 10.49 -13.75
CA GLN A 515 -23.74 10.91 -15.11
C GLN A 515 -23.55 9.74 -16.09
N PRO A 516 -24.43 9.56 -17.10
CA PRO A 516 -24.40 8.40 -17.98
C PRO A 516 -23.45 8.60 -19.15
N GLY A 517 -22.59 7.61 -19.37
CA GLY A 517 -21.91 7.38 -20.63
C GLY A 517 -20.41 7.70 -20.60
N GLN A 518 -19.59 6.74 -20.22
CA GLN A 518 -18.23 6.63 -20.75
C GLN A 518 -17.80 5.16 -20.92
N THR A 519 -17.13 4.97 -22.04
CA THR A 519 -16.76 3.72 -22.69
C THR A 519 -15.61 3.02 -21.98
N PHE A 520 -15.74 1.70 -21.88
CA PHE A 520 -14.84 0.77 -21.22
C PHE A 520 -13.39 0.83 -21.74
N THR A 521 -12.43 0.97 -20.83
CA THR A 521 -11.01 0.63 -21.05
C THR A 521 -10.49 -0.22 -19.88
N GLN A 522 -10.04 -1.44 -20.21
CA GLN A 522 -9.64 -2.49 -19.26
C GLN A 522 -8.11 -2.66 -19.15
N ALA A 523 -7.58 -2.77 -17.93
CA ALA A 523 -6.40 -3.57 -17.48
C ALA A 523 -6.29 -3.43 -15.93
N ARG A 524 -5.86 -4.35 -15.05
CA ARG A 524 -5.06 -5.60 -15.03
C ARG A 524 -5.44 -6.37 -13.73
N PRO A 525 -5.43 -7.72 -13.65
CA PRO A 525 -5.81 -8.43 -12.43
C PRO A 525 -4.73 -8.41 -11.36
N ARG A 526 -5.20 -8.46 -10.10
CA ARG A 526 -4.43 -8.61 -8.86
C ARG A 526 -3.47 -9.79 -8.95
N ALA A 527 -2.20 -9.56 -8.60
CA ALA A 527 -1.35 -10.60 -8.07
C ALA A 527 -1.89 -10.97 -6.68
N SER A 528 -2.48 -12.17 -6.58
CA SER A 528 -2.73 -12.83 -5.30
C SER A 528 -1.40 -13.07 -4.60
N THR A 529 -1.48 -13.24 -3.27
CA THR A 529 -0.59 -13.84 -2.26
C THR A 529 0.76 -14.47 -2.69
N ALA A 530 0.93 -14.93 -3.93
CA ALA A 530 2.15 -15.46 -4.53
C ALA A 530 3.33 -14.47 -4.65
N VAL A 531 3.11 -13.15 -4.80
CA VAL A 531 4.23 -12.17 -4.86
C VAL A 531 4.84 -11.95 -3.47
N SER A 532 4.02 -11.88 -2.42
CA SER A 532 4.46 -11.84 -1.03
C SER A 532 5.26 -13.09 -0.64
N ILE A 533 4.84 -14.24 -1.16
CA ILE A 533 5.49 -15.54 -0.99
C ILE A 533 6.84 -15.59 -1.75
N GLY A 534 6.90 -15.07 -2.98
CA GLY A 534 8.14 -15.00 -3.77
C GLY A 534 9.20 -14.08 -3.17
N VAL A 535 8.80 -12.92 -2.65
CA VAL A 535 9.69 -11.97 -1.94
C VAL A 535 10.20 -12.58 -0.63
N PHE A 536 9.33 -13.25 0.13
CA PHE A 536 9.73 -13.97 1.34
C PHE A 536 10.73 -15.09 1.05
N PHE A 537 10.52 -15.88 -0.02
CA PHE A 537 11.46 -16.95 -0.39
C PHE A 537 12.78 -16.45 -0.97
N ALA A 538 12.79 -15.33 -1.70
CA ALA A 538 14.02 -14.67 -2.11
C ALA A 538 14.82 -14.14 -0.91
N MET A 539 14.12 -13.63 0.13
CA MET A 539 14.75 -13.19 1.38
C MET A 539 15.35 -14.37 2.17
N VAL A 540 14.63 -15.49 2.26
CA VAL A 540 15.07 -16.68 2.99
C VAL A 540 16.22 -17.39 2.26
N LEU A 541 16.14 -17.57 0.93
CA LEU A 541 17.23 -18.12 0.13
C LEU A 541 18.46 -17.20 0.11
N GLY A 542 18.26 -15.88 0.05
CA GLY A 542 19.34 -14.90 0.16
C GLY A 542 20.01 -14.90 1.53
N MET A 543 19.24 -15.09 2.61
CA MET A 543 19.75 -15.19 3.97
C MET A 543 20.56 -16.47 4.19
N PHE A 544 20.10 -17.62 3.69
CA PHE A 544 20.85 -18.89 3.78
C PHE A 544 22.07 -18.94 2.86
N GLY A 545 21.98 -18.37 1.64
CA GLY A 545 23.13 -18.21 0.76
C GLY A 545 24.21 -17.28 1.35
N PHE A 546 23.80 -16.20 2.02
CA PHE A 546 24.70 -15.29 2.74
C PHE A 546 25.34 -15.95 3.97
N MET A 547 24.59 -16.74 4.76
CA MET A 547 25.13 -17.47 5.91
C MET A 547 26.09 -18.59 5.51
N ALA A 548 25.82 -19.31 4.41
CA ALA A 548 26.72 -20.34 3.88
C ALA A 548 28.02 -19.75 3.31
N TRP A 549 27.95 -18.60 2.61
CA TRP A 549 29.12 -17.89 2.07
C TRP A 549 30.02 -17.34 3.21
N ARG A 550 29.43 -16.81 4.29
CA ARG A 550 30.21 -16.20 5.38
C ARG A 550 30.96 -17.19 6.28
N MET A 551 30.68 -18.48 6.18
CA MET A 551 31.32 -19.53 6.99
C MET A 551 32.56 -20.15 6.32
N THR A 552 32.76 -20.00 5.01
CA THR A 552 33.84 -20.67 4.25
C THR A 552 35.07 -19.83 3.94
N SER A 553 35.12 -18.55 4.34
CA SER A 553 36.19 -17.63 3.89
C SER A 553 36.89 -16.88 5.03
N PHE A 554 37.85 -17.55 5.67
CA PHE A 554 38.94 -16.91 6.42
C PHE A 554 40.30 -17.29 5.80
N THR A 555 40.56 -16.86 4.55
CA THR A 555 41.91 -16.67 3.99
C THR A 555 41.84 -15.76 2.74
N ALA A 556 42.45 -14.58 2.86
CA ALA A 556 43.04 -13.68 1.84
C ALA A 556 42.28 -13.23 0.56
N ARG A 557 42.10 -11.89 0.49
CA ARG A 557 42.20 -10.90 -0.63
C ARG A 557 41.29 -10.94 -1.89
N THR A 558 40.47 -9.87 -2.01
CA THR A 558 40.11 -9.02 -3.20
C THR A 558 39.75 -9.71 -4.53
N ASN A 559 38.62 -9.50 -5.23
CA ASN A 559 37.93 -8.25 -5.59
C ASN A 559 36.50 -8.52 -6.17
N ASN A 560 35.59 -7.56 -5.95
CA ASN A 560 34.27 -7.24 -6.53
C ASN A 560 33.43 -8.21 -7.41
N SER A 561 32.20 -8.47 -6.95
CA SER A 561 30.96 -8.24 -7.73
C SER A 561 29.74 -8.11 -6.79
N ARG A 562 28.92 -7.06 -7.00
CA ARG A 562 27.73 -6.71 -6.19
C ARG A 562 26.47 -6.83 -7.04
N THR A 563 25.51 -7.65 -6.61
CA THR A 563 24.10 -7.56 -7.02
C THR A 563 23.19 -7.56 -5.78
N VAL A 564 22.78 -6.34 -5.45
CA VAL A 564 21.49 -5.85 -4.92
C VAL A 564 20.73 -6.75 -3.93
N ALA A 565 21.00 -6.51 -2.64
CA ALA A 565 20.06 -6.74 -1.55
C ALA A 565 19.18 -5.49 -1.35
N ALA A 566 17.90 -5.69 -1.03
CA ALA A 566 17.02 -4.64 -0.52
C ALA A 566 17.66 -3.98 0.71
N ALA A 567 18.11 -2.74 0.55
CA ALA A 567 18.85 -2.02 1.57
C ALA A 567 17.89 -1.58 2.69
N ARG A 568 18.20 -1.99 3.93
CA ARG A 568 17.83 -1.21 5.12
C ARG A 568 18.20 0.24 4.84
N THR A 569 17.28 1.17 5.09
CA THR A 569 17.58 2.60 5.12
C THR A 569 18.73 2.82 6.09
N LYS A 570 19.92 3.09 5.55
CA LYS A 570 21.02 3.62 6.35
C LYS A 570 20.50 4.89 7.02
N PRO A 571 20.82 5.16 8.30
CA PRO A 571 20.52 6.46 8.88
C PRO A 571 21.04 7.55 7.93
N PRO A 572 20.28 8.64 7.70
CA PRO A 572 20.71 9.69 6.79
C PRO A 572 22.12 10.13 7.18
N VAL A 573 23.03 10.21 6.20
CA VAL A 573 24.37 10.73 6.46
C VAL A 573 24.17 12.13 7.05
N ALA A 574 24.67 12.36 8.26
CA ALA A 574 24.44 13.61 8.96
C ALA A 574 24.91 14.78 8.08
N ARG A 575 23.99 15.72 7.85
CA ARG A 575 24.26 16.94 7.08
C ARG A 575 25.40 17.69 7.76
N ARG A 576 26.41 18.11 6.99
CA ARG A 576 27.38 19.08 7.50
C ARG A 576 26.66 20.43 7.56
N VAL A 577 26.60 21.01 8.75
CA VAL A 577 26.07 22.36 8.92
C VAL A 577 27.23 23.32 8.65
N PHE A 578 27.10 24.11 7.58
CA PHE A 578 28.01 25.21 7.30
C PHE A 578 27.34 26.48 7.79
N SER A 579 27.91 27.10 8.82
CA SER A 579 27.35 28.29 9.46
C SER A 579 27.68 29.60 8.72
N ALA A 580 28.58 29.57 7.74
CA ALA A 580 29.04 30.72 6.98
C ALA A 580 29.45 30.33 5.55
N LEU A 581 29.43 31.33 4.65
CA LEU A 581 29.99 31.24 3.30
C LEU A 581 31.47 30.86 3.33
N LEU A 582 31.94 30.21 2.27
CA LEU A 582 33.33 29.80 2.12
C LEU A 582 34.29 31.01 2.24
N THR A 583 35.27 30.93 3.14
CA THR A 583 36.32 31.96 3.31
C THR A 583 37.60 31.59 2.57
N ASP A 584 38.56 32.51 2.41
CA ASP A 584 39.87 32.22 1.79
C ASP A 584 40.62 31.10 2.53
N ALA A 585 40.56 31.10 3.87
CA ALA A 585 41.14 30.02 4.67
C ALA A 585 40.44 28.67 4.42
N ASP A 586 39.13 28.67 4.21
CA ASP A 586 38.37 27.48 3.84
C ASP A 586 38.71 26.97 2.43
N VAL A 587 38.95 27.87 1.47
CA VAL A 587 39.38 27.49 0.11
C VAL A 587 40.69 26.71 0.17
N GLU A 588 41.69 27.23 0.86
CA GLU A 588 43.00 26.55 1.03
C GLU A 588 42.84 25.20 1.73
N ARG A 589 42.01 25.15 2.78
CA ARG A 589 41.67 23.88 3.46
C ARG A 589 41.05 22.89 2.48
N VAL A 590 40.05 23.29 1.70
CA VAL A 590 39.35 22.40 0.76
C VAL A 590 40.30 21.90 -0.31
N ARG A 591 41.16 22.77 -0.88
CA ARG A 591 42.17 22.35 -1.88
C ARG A 591 43.13 21.28 -1.33
N ALA A 592 43.41 21.29 -0.03
CA ALA A 592 44.25 20.27 0.61
C ALA A 592 43.51 18.93 0.88
N LEU A 593 42.17 18.87 0.78
CA LEU A 593 41.40 17.66 1.01
C LEU A 593 41.51 16.65 -0.16
N PRO A 594 41.27 15.35 0.08
CA PRO A 594 41.13 14.39 -1.01
C PRO A 594 39.98 14.75 -1.96
N ALA A 595 40.14 14.45 -3.26
CA ALA A 595 39.15 14.75 -4.32
C ALA A 595 37.70 14.34 -3.96
N GLN A 596 37.52 13.16 -3.35
CA GLN A 596 36.19 12.72 -2.90
C GLN A 596 35.55 13.69 -1.91
N VAL A 597 36.33 14.19 -0.95
CA VAL A 597 35.85 15.07 0.10
C VAL A 597 35.65 16.49 -0.43
N GLN A 598 36.49 16.93 -1.37
CA GLN A 598 36.29 18.19 -2.11
C GLN A 598 34.94 18.19 -2.83
N ALA A 599 34.69 17.17 -3.66
CA ALA A 599 33.46 17.05 -4.42
C ALA A 599 32.21 17.00 -3.53
N GLU A 600 32.26 16.21 -2.44
CA GLU A 600 31.15 16.10 -1.49
C GLU A 600 30.90 17.42 -0.73
N GLU A 601 31.95 18.10 -0.27
CA GLU A 601 31.80 19.35 0.47
C GLU A 601 31.30 20.48 -0.42
N LEU A 602 31.89 20.64 -1.61
CA LEU A 602 31.54 21.71 -2.52
C LEU A 602 30.14 21.54 -3.10
N LEU A 603 29.72 20.32 -3.43
CA LEU A 603 28.33 20.08 -3.84
C LEU A 603 27.34 20.31 -2.68
N GLU A 604 27.68 19.92 -1.45
CA GLU A 604 26.82 20.16 -0.29
C GLU A 604 26.67 21.66 0.04
N ARG A 605 27.75 22.44 -0.14
CA ARG A 605 27.74 23.90 -0.02
C ARG A 605 27.02 24.58 -1.20
N ALA A 606 27.17 24.07 -2.42
CA ALA A 606 26.46 24.54 -3.60
C ALA A 606 24.93 24.38 -3.44
N ILE A 607 24.47 23.24 -2.91
CA ILE A 607 23.05 23.04 -2.53
C ILE A 607 22.61 24.04 -1.44
N GLY A 608 23.54 24.52 -0.61
CA GLY A 608 23.31 25.63 0.32
C GLY A 608 23.42 27.03 -0.30
N HIS A 609 23.52 27.14 -1.62
CA HIS A 609 23.69 28.37 -2.40
C HIS A 609 24.94 29.20 -2.07
N ASP A 610 26.03 28.54 -1.65
CA ASP A 610 27.33 29.18 -1.49
C ASP A 610 27.98 29.41 -2.87
N THR A 611 27.91 30.63 -3.38
CA THR A 611 28.41 30.99 -4.73
C THR A 611 29.91 30.77 -4.86
N ARG A 612 30.67 31.02 -3.79
CA ARG A 612 32.12 30.83 -3.78
C ARG A 612 32.50 29.36 -3.78
N ALA A 613 31.66 28.50 -3.19
CA ALA A 613 31.82 27.05 -3.32
C ALA A 613 31.53 26.56 -4.75
N LEU A 614 30.57 27.16 -5.47
CA LEU A 614 30.31 26.86 -6.89
C LEU A 614 31.48 27.27 -7.79
N GLU A 615 32.07 28.46 -7.57
CA GLU A 615 33.26 28.91 -8.30
C GLU A 615 34.43 27.93 -8.10
N LEU A 616 34.71 27.57 -6.85
CA LEU A 616 35.76 26.58 -6.54
C LEU A 616 35.43 25.18 -7.06
N PHE A 617 34.14 24.81 -7.12
CA PHE A 617 33.69 23.55 -7.72
C PHE A 617 34.07 23.51 -9.20
N ASP A 618 33.75 24.55 -9.97
CA ASP A 618 34.02 24.61 -11.40
C ASP A 618 35.52 24.56 -11.72
N GLU A 619 36.37 25.13 -10.86
CA GLU A 619 37.82 25.03 -11.00
C GLU A 619 38.38 23.62 -10.78
N LEU A 620 37.79 22.85 -9.85
CA LEU A 620 38.36 21.58 -9.38
C LEU A 620 37.74 20.35 -10.05
N VAL A 621 36.55 20.48 -10.64
CA VAL A 621 35.73 19.35 -11.08
C VAL A 621 36.41 18.44 -12.10
N ASP A 622 37.16 19.00 -13.06
CA ASP A 622 37.88 18.21 -14.05
C ASP A 622 39.00 17.37 -13.43
N GLY A 623 39.55 17.84 -12.30
CA GLY A 623 40.54 17.11 -11.52
C GLY A 623 39.95 15.86 -10.85
N TRP A 624 38.65 15.77 -10.60
CA TRP A 624 38.08 14.66 -9.83
C TRP A 624 37.89 13.36 -10.61
N ARG A 625 38.08 13.39 -11.93
CA ARG A 625 37.87 12.25 -12.82
C ARG A 625 38.72 11.05 -12.42
N GLY A 626 38.09 9.89 -12.23
CA GLY A 626 38.75 8.67 -11.76
C GLY A 626 39.26 8.73 -10.31
N ARG A 627 39.08 9.87 -9.60
CA ARG A 627 39.49 10.08 -8.21
C ARG A 627 38.30 10.14 -7.24
N ILE A 628 37.08 10.20 -7.76
CA ILE A 628 35.83 10.15 -6.98
C ILE A 628 35.02 8.89 -7.30
N ARG A 629 34.14 8.52 -6.38
CA ARG A 629 33.25 7.36 -6.46
C ARG A 629 31.89 7.68 -5.86
N MET A 630 30.90 6.87 -6.23
CA MET A 630 29.54 6.98 -5.72
C MET A 630 29.41 6.47 -4.26
N SER A 631 29.85 7.29 -3.31
CA SER A 631 29.71 7.08 -1.86
C SER A 631 28.25 7.23 -1.40
N ASP A 632 27.92 6.80 -0.17
CA ASP A 632 26.55 7.01 0.36
C ASP A 632 26.21 8.51 0.48
N ARG A 633 27.22 9.36 0.80
CA ARG A 633 27.06 10.82 0.87
C ARG A 633 26.86 11.39 -0.53
N MET A 634 27.70 11.00 -1.49
CA MET A 634 27.57 11.45 -2.88
C MET A 634 26.19 11.10 -3.45
N LYS A 635 25.67 9.90 -3.19
CA LYS A 635 24.30 9.51 -3.58
C LYS A 635 23.21 10.40 -3.00
N GLN A 636 23.40 10.92 -1.78
CA GLN A 636 22.44 11.82 -1.16
C GLN A 636 22.53 13.21 -1.76
N LEU A 637 23.74 13.69 -2.02
CA LEU A 637 23.98 15.00 -2.63
C LEU A 637 23.47 15.04 -4.07
N GLU A 638 23.75 14.01 -4.86
CA GLU A 638 23.28 13.86 -6.23
C GLU A 638 21.75 13.95 -6.32
N ARG A 639 21.01 13.19 -5.51
CA ARG A 639 19.53 13.28 -5.46
C ARG A 639 19.01 14.68 -5.06
N ARG A 640 19.73 15.41 -4.21
CA ARG A 640 19.31 16.74 -3.75
C ARG A 640 19.67 17.84 -4.72
N SER A 641 20.69 17.64 -5.55
CA SER A 641 21.10 18.62 -6.55
C SER A 641 20.40 18.43 -7.90
N GLU A 642 19.83 17.25 -8.17
CA GLU A 642 19.22 16.91 -9.47
C GLU A 642 18.10 17.90 -9.87
N PHE A 643 17.18 18.22 -8.96
CA PHE A 643 16.06 19.14 -9.20
C PHE A 643 16.11 20.37 -8.29
N SER A 644 17.31 20.83 -7.90
CA SER A 644 17.46 22.02 -7.04
C SER A 644 16.76 23.25 -7.61
N LYS A 645 16.31 24.17 -6.76
CA LYS A 645 15.69 25.44 -7.20
C LYS A 645 16.70 26.43 -7.81
N ASP A 646 17.99 26.08 -7.85
CA ASP A 646 19.08 26.83 -8.46
C ASP A 646 19.69 26.05 -9.65
N LEU A 647 19.55 26.59 -10.86
CA LEU A 647 20.06 25.95 -12.08
C LEU A 647 21.57 25.73 -12.08
N ARG A 648 22.34 26.54 -11.35
CA ARG A 648 23.79 26.36 -11.22
C ARG A 648 24.12 25.07 -10.46
N VAL A 649 23.30 24.73 -9.46
CA VAL A 649 23.41 23.47 -8.71
C VAL A 649 23.04 22.28 -9.59
N ARG A 650 22.05 22.42 -10.49
CA ARG A 650 21.73 21.39 -11.49
C ARG A 650 22.86 21.17 -12.50
N TYR A 651 23.56 22.22 -12.91
CA TYR A 651 24.79 22.09 -13.72
C TYR A 651 25.91 21.39 -12.94
N ALA A 652 26.11 21.73 -11.66
CA ALA A 652 27.07 21.03 -10.81
C ALA A 652 26.72 19.54 -10.65
N ASN A 653 25.43 19.18 -10.56
CA ASN A 653 24.97 17.80 -10.59
C ASN A 653 25.36 17.09 -11.90
N ALA A 654 25.14 17.74 -13.05
CA ALA A 654 25.53 17.20 -14.35
C ALA A 654 27.05 16.95 -14.43
N ASP A 655 27.86 17.91 -13.95
CA ASP A 655 29.31 17.78 -13.92
C ASP A 655 29.77 16.63 -12.99
N ILE A 656 29.14 16.44 -11.82
CA ILE A 656 29.40 15.27 -10.96
C ILE A 656 29.10 13.95 -11.69
N ASN A 657 27.98 13.87 -12.40
CA ASN A 657 27.61 12.66 -13.14
C ASN A 657 28.61 12.36 -14.28
N LEU A 658 29.03 13.37 -15.03
CA LEU A 658 30.07 13.21 -16.07
C LEU A 658 31.40 12.71 -15.47
N VAL A 659 31.83 13.29 -14.35
CA VAL A 659 33.10 12.95 -13.70
C VAL A 659 33.07 11.54 -13.09
N LEU A 660 31.96 11.14 -12.47
CA LEU A 660 31.79 9.80 -11.88
C LEU A 660 31.89 8.68 -12.92
N GLU A 661 31.40 8.95 -14.13
CA GLU A 661 31.45 8.02 -15.27
C GLU A 661 32.74 8.15 -16.09
N GLY A 662 33.57 9.14 -15.78
CA GLY A 662 34.86 9.34 -16.42
C GLY A 662 34.80 10.09 -17.76
N TRP A 663 33.71 10.78 -18.06
CA TRP A 663 33.58 11.59 -19.27
C TRP A 663 34.33 12.92 -19.13
N GLN A 664 34.92 13.37 -20.24
CA GLN A 664 35.55 14.68 -20.35
C GLN A 664 34.61 15.63 -21.08
N LYS A 665 34.67 16.92 -20.76
CA LYS A 665 33.91 17.97 -21.46
C LYS A 665 34.61 18.36 -22.78
N ASN A 666 34.73 17.42 -23.71
CA ASN A 666 35.42 17.63 -24.99
C ASN A 666 34.76 16.87 -26.16
N GLN A 667 35.17 17.17 -27.40
CA GLN A 667 34.62 16.54 -28.61
C GLN A 667 34.93 15.03 -28.71
N GLU A 668 36.07 14.58 -28.20
CA GLU A 668 36.42 13.16 -28.20
C GLU A 668 35.41 12.32 -27.39
N ALA A 669 34.97 12.83 -26.23
CA ALA A 669 33.92 12.19 -25.45
C ALA A 669 32.58 12.12 -26.22
N VAL A 670 32.26 13.15 -26.99
CA VAL A 670 31.07 13.18 -27.86
C VAL A 670 31.15 12.09 -28.93
N ASP A 671 32.29 11.98 -29.62
CA ASP A 671 32.51 10.95 -30.65
C ASP A 671 32.37 9.54 -30.07
N LEU A 672 32.99 9.28 -28.91
CA LEU A 672 32.91 7.99 -28.22
C LEU A 672 31.48 7.66 -27.76
N LEU A 673 30.76 8.65 -27.22
CA LEU A 673 29.39 8.47 -26.77
C LEU A 673 28.42 8.23 -27.94
N ILE A 674 28.56 8.96 -29.04
CA ILE A 674 27.78 8.72 -30.28
C ILE A 674 28.08 7.31 -30.80
N GLN A 675 29.35 6.92 -30.88
CA GLN A 675 29.75 5.58 -31.30
C GLN A 675 29.15 4.50 -30.40
N ARG A 676 29.19 4.69 -29.07
CA ARG A 676 28.59 3.75 -28.11
C ARG A 676 27.08 3.70 -28.21
N ALA A 677 26.40 4.82 -28.42
CA ALA A 677 24.96 4.87 -28.63
C ALA A 677 24.53 4.02 -29.84
N GLN A 678 25.36 4.00 -30.89
CA GLN A 678 25.11 3.20 -32.08
C GLN A 678 25.47 1.72 -31.88
N SER A 679 26.62 1.43 -31.26
CA SER A 679 27.23 0.09 -31.22
C SER A 679 26.85 -0.77 -30.01
N ASP A 680 26.49 -0.18 -28.87
CA ASP A 680 26.17 -0.91 -27.63
C ASP A 680 24.69 -0.70 -27.22
N PRO A 681 23.80 -1.66 -27.54
CA PRO A 681 22.39 -1.57 -27.16
C PRO A 681 22.13 -1.46 -25.66
N ARG A 682 23.03 -1.97 -24.79
CA ARG A 682 22.85 -1.93 -23.33
C ARG A 682 23.25 -0.59 -22.76
N TYR A 683 24.24 0.08 -23.36
CA TYR A 683 24.73 1.38 -22.91
C TYR A 683 24.08 2.56 -23.63
N ARG A 684 23.37 2.33 -24.75
CA ARG A 684 22.76 3.36 -25.59
C ARG A 684 21.97 4.43 -24.83
N ALA A 685 21.09 4.00 -23.92
CA ALA A 685 20.28 4.92 -23.12
C ALA A 685 21.14 5.87 -22.26
N TRP A 686 22.20 5.36 -21.63
CA TRP A 686 23.14 6.17 -20.86
C TRP A 686 23.99 7.06 -21.77
N ALA A 687 24.38 6.57 -22.94
CA ALA A 687 25.16 7.35 -23.88
C ALA A 687 24.40 8.61 -24.34
N VAL A 688 23.12 8.49 -24.70
CA VAL A 688 22.29 9.66 -25.08
C VAL A 688 22.08 10.62 -23.91
N TYR A 689 21.94 10.10 -22.69
CA TYR A 689 21.80 10.94 -21.49
C TYR A 689 23.06 11.78 -21.22
N TYR A 690 24.26 11.19 -21.28
CA TYR A 690 25.53 11.91 -21.08
C TYR A 690 25.85 12.88 -22.22
N LEU A 691 25.44 12.58 -23.45
CA LEU A 691 25.52 13.54 -24.55
C LEU A 691 24.77 14.83 -24.20
N GLY A 692 23.54 14.73 -23.67
CA GLY A 692 22.77 15.89 -23.21
C GLY A 692 23.52 16.74 -22.19
N MET A 693 24.15 16.12 -21.19
CA MET A 693 24.98 16.83 -20.20
C MET A 693 26.16 17.56 -20.85
N LEU A 694 26.85 16.94 -21.81
CA LEU A 694 27.95 17.56 -22.55
C LEU A 694 27.48 18.78 -23.34
N ALA A 695 26.35 18.67 -24.06
CA ALA A 695 25.74 19.80 -24.76
C ALA A 695 25.37 20.94 -23.80
N GLY A 696 24.80 20.61 -22.63
CA GLY A 696 24.48 21.58 -21.59
C GLY A 696 25.70 22.32 -21.02
N ARG A 697 26.90 21.75 -21.15
CA ARG A 697 28.19 22.41 -20.83
C ARG A 697 28.85 23.08 -22.03
N GLY A 698 28.16 23.17 -23.17
CA GLY A 698 28.62 23.86 -24.38
C GLY A 698 29.51 23.02 -25.29
N VAL A 699 29.57 21.70 -25.11
CA VAL A 699 30.40 20.81 -25.93
C VAL A 699 29.58 20.30 -27.12
N ASP A 700 29.97 20.67 -28.35
CA ASP A 700 29.39 20.17 -29.61
C ASP A 700 27.85 20.22 -29.67
N TYR A 701 27.27 21.33 -29.19
CA TYR A 701 25.83 21.49 -28.96
C TYR A 701 24.96 21.09 -30.16
N GLU A 702 25.20 21.69 -31.33
CA GLU A 702 24.37 21.51 -32.54
C GLU A 702 24.31 20.04 -32.98
N ARG A 703 25.47 19.37 -32.97
CA ARG A 703 25.56 17.96 -33.36
C ARG A 703 24.84 17.08 -32.35
N ILE A 704 25.04 17.32 -31.05
CA ILE A 704 24.40 16.54 -30.00
C ILE A 704 22.88 16.74 -30.01
N HIS A 705 22.41 17.97 -30.17
CA HIS A 705 20.99 18.27 -30.25
C HIS A 705 20.32 17.49 -31.38
N GLY A 706 20.89 17.50 -32.59
CA GLY A 706 20.40 16.69 -33.71
C GLY A 706 20.40 15.18 -33.41
N VAL A 707 21.42 14.67 -32.73
CA VAL A 707 21.49 13.26 -32.32
C VAL A 707 20.39 12.92 -31.30
N LEU A 708 20.22 13.74 -30.25
CA LEU A 708 19.22 13.51 -29.21
C LEU A 708 17.81 13.57 -29.78
N LEU A 709 17.53 14.55 -30.64
CA LEU A 709 16.24 14.69 -31.29
C LEU A 709 15.91 13.46 -32.14
N ASN A 710 16.89 12.95 -32.90
CA ASN A 710 16.71 11.74 -33.69
C ASN A 710 16.42 10.52 -32.80
N TYR A 711 17.14 10.32 -31.70
CA TYR A 711 16.86 9.24 -30.76
C TYR A 711 15.48 9.39 -30.10
N ALA A 712 15.13 10.60 -29.66
CA ALA A 712 13.86 10.89 -29.00
C ALA A 712 12.64 10.67 -29.91
N ARG A 713 12.77 10.88 -31.23
CA ARG A 713 11.66 10.70 -32.19
C ARG A 713 11.61 9.29 -32.79
N ASN A 714 12.77 8.72 -33.10
CA ASN A 714 12.85 7.61 -34.06
C ASN A 714 13.34 6.27 -33.46
N ASP A 715 13.86 6.24 -32.23
CA ASP A 715 14.34 4.98 -31.65
C ASP A 715 13.16 4.03 -31.35
N LYS A 716 13.36 2.74 -31.65
CA LYS A 716 12.33 1.71 -31.45
C LYS A 716 12.13 1.39 -29.97
N ASP A 717 13.16 1.55 -29.14
CA ASP A 717 13.10 1.28 -27.71
C ASP A 717 12.57 2.52 -26.96
N PRO A 718 11.37 2.46 -26.33
CA PRO A 718 10.83 3.58 -25.56
C PRO A 718 11.73 4.00 -24.39
N THR A 719 12.56 3.09 -23.87
CA THR A 719 13.53 3.41 -22.82
C THR A 719 14.60 4.36 -23.35
N VAL A 720 15.11 4.12 -24.56
CA VAL A 720 16.13 4.98 -25.18
C VAL A 720 15.53 6.35 -25.52
N ARG A 721 14.29 6.39 -26.05
CA ARG A 721 13.58 7.66 -26.30
C ARG A 721 13.39 8.46 -25.01
N GLN A 722 13.01 7.80 -23.92
CA GLN A 722 12.89 8.42 -22.60
C GLN A 722 14.21 9.04 -22.14
N TRP A 723 15.33 8.32 -22.26
CA TRP A 723 16.64 8.85 -21.86
C TRP A 723 17.19 9.91 -22.82
N ALA A 724 16.78 9.92 -24.08
CA ALA A 724 17.05 11.02 -25.01
C ALA A 724 16.28 12.29 -24.59
N VAL A 725 15.01 12.15 -24.19
CA VAL A 725 14.20 13.22 -23.58
C VAL A 725 14.82 13.74 -22.27
N GLU A 726 15.36 12.84 -21.43
CA GLU A 726 16.14 13.26 -20.25
C GLU A 726 17.45 13.95 -20.62
N GLY A 727 18.12 13.54 -21.69
CA GLY A 727 19.29 14.24 -22.21
C GLY A 727 18.96 15.66 -22.68
N MET A 728 17.83 15.83 -23.38
CA MET A 728 17.35 17.14 -23.86
C MET A 728 17.08 18.13 -22.72
N ARG A 729 16.86 17.66 -21.48
CA ARG A 729 16.64 18.51 -20.30
C ARG A 729 17.80 19.49 -20.03
N PHE A 730 19.01 19.18 -20.49
CA PHE A 730 20.22 19.98 -20.24
C PHE A 730 20.48 21.07 -21.29
N LEU A 731 19.79 21.05 -22.43
CA LEU A 731 20.13 21.87 -23.60
C LEU A 731 19.75 23.35 -23.45
N ALA A 732 18.78 23.67 -22.59
CA ALA A 732 18.44 25.04 -22.19
C ALA A 732 18.10 26.02 -23.36
N LYS A 733 17.61 25.52 -24.50
CA LYS A 733 17.13 26.33 -25.63
C LYS A 733 15.62 26.26 -25.80
N ASP A 734 15.04 27.32 -26.36
CA ASP A 734 13.59 27.46 -26.53
C ASP A 734 13.02 26.42 -27.51
N GLU A 735 13.74 26.14 -28.59
CA GLU A 735 13.39 25.10 -29.57
C GLU A 735 13.30 23.69 -28.93
N VAL A 736 14.10 23.43 -27.90
CA VAL A 736 14.09 22.14 -27.20
C VAL A 736 12.84 21.99 -26.33
N LEU A 737 12.29 23.09 -25.79
CA LEU A 737 11.00 23.04 -25.10
C LEU A 737 9.88 22.63 -26.06
N ASP A 738 9.94 23.07 -27.31
CA ASP A 738 8.97 22.68 -28.34
C ASP A 738 9.10 21.21 -28.72
N GLU A 739 10.33 20.69 -28.81
CA GLU A 739 10.59 19.28 -29.07
C GLU A 739 10.18 18.37 -27.91
N LEU A 740 10.40 18.82 -26.68
CA LEU A 740 9.88 18.16 -25.48
C LEU A 740 8.35 18.20 -25.48
N PHE A 741 7.73 19.32 -25.88
CA PHE A 741 6.27 19.42 -25.97
C PHE A 741 5.69 18.47 -27.02
N THR A 742 6.34 18.33 -28.18
CA THR A 742 6.02 17.28 -29.16
C THR A 742 6.15 15.88 -28.54
N SER A 743 7.23 15.60 -27.82
CA SER A 743 7.41 14.30 -27.16
C SER A 743 6.34 14.01 -26.11
N PHE A 744 5.93 15.04 -25.35
CA PHE A 744 4.86 14.97 -24.35
C PHE A 744 3.49 14.66 -24.97
N THR A 745 3.21 15.22 -26.14
CA THR A 745 1.89 15.12 -26.78
C THR A 745 1.76 13.94 -27.73
N GLU A 746 2.84 13.59 -28.44
CA GLU A 746 2.79 12.69 -29.58
C GLU A 746 3.40 11.30 -29.31
N ASP A 747 4.40 11.14 -28.41
CA ASP A 747 5.12 9.86 -28.26
C ASP A 747 4.18 8.70 -27.89
N PRO A 748 4.24 7.51 -28.49
CA PRO A 748 3.30 6.43 -28.19
C PRO A 748 3.43 5.86 -26.76
N ALA A 749 4.57 6.06 -26.08
CA ALA A 749 4.84 5.53 -24.74
C ALA A 749 4.59 6.58 -23.66
N THR A 750 3.70 6.26 -22.71
CA THR A 750 3.37 7.16 -21.59
C THR A 750 4.59 7.55 -20.75
N ALA A 751 5.54 6.63 -20.57
CA ALA A 751 6.77 6.91 -19.82
C ALA A 751 7.64 8.01 -20.47
N VAL A 752 7.67 8.08 -21.81
CA VAL A 752 8.37 9.16 -22.52
C VAL A 752 7.61 10.47 -22.36
N ARG A 753 6.27 10.42 -22.51
CA ARG A 753 5.40 11.60 -22.31
C ARG A 753 5.55 12.20 -20.93
N ASP A 754 5.46 11.38 -19.89
CA ASP A 754 5.54 11.83 -18.49
C ASP A 754 6.90 12.50 -18.21
N ARG A 755 8.00 11.95 -18.73
CA ARG A 755 9.34 12.56 -18.59
C ARG A 755 9.50 13.85 -19.39
N ALA A 756 8.95 13.91 -20.60
CA ALA A 756 8.94 15.14 -21.39
C ALA A 756 8.15 16.26 -20.68
N GLY A 757 6.98 15.94 -20.13
CA GLY A 757 6.16 16.85 -19.32
C GLY A 757 6.92 17.38 -18.10
N CYS A 758 7.53 16.49 -17.31
CA CYS A 758 8.41 16.84 -16.17
C CYS A 758 9.50 17.82 -16.61
N ASN A 759 10.21 17.55 -17.72
CA ASN A 759 11.31 18.40 -18.18
C ASN A 759 10.84 19.80 -18.56
N ILE A 760 9.66 19.93 -19.18
CA ILE A 760 9.02 21.22 -19.51
C ILE A 760 8.58 21.97 -18.26
N SER A 761 8.09 21.28 -17.23
CA SER A 761 7.45 21.93 -16.07
C SER A 761 8.43 22.32 -14.96
N ASP A 762 9.18 21.36 -14.41
CA ASP A 762 10.08 21.59 -13.26
C ASP A 762 11.48 20.98 -13.44
N CYS A 763 11.62 19.86 -14.15
CA CYS A 763 12.78 18.98 -14.07
C CYS A 763 13.98 19.42 -14.93
N GLY A 764 13.76 20.11 -16.05
CA GLY A 764 14.83 20.53 -16.97
C GLY A 764 15.67 21.73 -16.49
N ILE A 765 16.74 22.03 -17.22
CA ILE A 765 17.55 23.25 -17.03
C ILE A 765 17.00 24.33 -17.98
N PHE A 766 15.74 24.71 -17.75
CA PHE A 766 15.10 25.81 -18.45
C PHE A 766 14.80 26.91 -17.45
N THR A 767 15.14 28.15 -17.82
CA THR A 767 14.81 29.32 -17.01
C THR A 767 13.29 29.47 -16.90
N ARG A 768 12.81 30.13 -15.84
CA ARG A 768 11.36 30.40 -15.71
C ARG A 768 10.80 31.17 -16.91
N LYS A 769 11.59 32.12 -17.45
CA LYS A 769 11.21 32.88 -18.65
C LYS A 769 10.92 31.95 -19.82
N GLN A 770 11.82 31.00 -20.08
CA GLN A 770 11.64 30.03 -21.15
C GLN A 770 10.42 29.14 -20.91
N ARG A 771 10.21 28.66 -19.68
CA ARG A 771 9.03 27.85 -19.37
C ARG A 771 7.72 28.62 -19.55
N MET A 772 7.69 29.91 -19.23
CA MET A 772 6.51 30.74 -19.45
C MET A 772 6.10 30.84 -20.94
N THR A 773 7.02 30.65 -21.89
CA THR A 773 6.68 30.67 -23.32
C THR A 773 5.85 29.47 -23.77
N ILE A 774 5.86 28.36 -23.00
CA ILE A 774 5.09 27.14 -23.32
C ILE A 774 3.65 27.20 -22.77
N VAL A 775 3.35 28.14 -21.87
CA VAL A 775 2.04 28.26 -21.21
C VAL A 775 0.88 28.33 -22.22
N PRO A 776 0.94 29.14 -23.30
CA PRO A 776 -0.11 29.16 -24.32
C PRO A 776 -0.37 27.78 -24.94
N LYS A 777 0.68 27.00 -25.26
CA LYS A 777 0.54 25.66 -25.84
C LYS A 777 -0.08 24.67 -24.86
N LEU A 778 0.26 24.79 -23.56
CA LEU A 778 -0.37 23.99 -22.50
C LEU A 778 -1.86 24.35 -22.36
N LEU A 779 -2.22 25.64 -22.44
CA LEU A 779 -3.63 26.06 -22.40
C LEU A 779 -4.42 25.51 -23.59
N ASP A 780 -3.86 25.59 -24.81
CA ASP A 780 -4.48 25.02 -26.01
C ASP A 780 -4.71 23.50 -25.86
N LEU A 781 -3.72 22.80 -25.28
CA LEU A 781 -3.83 21.37 -25.00
C LEU A 781 -4.90 21.06 -23.94
N ALA A 782 -5.03 21.88 -22.90
CA ALA A 782 -6.07 21.73 -21.88
C ALA A 782 -7.47 21.96 -22.46
N MET A 783 -7.62 22.94 -23.35
CA MET A 783 -8.87 23.29 -24.04
C MET A 783 -9.27 22.27 -25.11
N ASN A 784 -8.32 21.51 -25.66
CA ASN A 784 -8.62 20.54 -26.69
C ASN A 784 -9.47 19.37 -26.13
N PRO A 785 -10.67 19.11 -26.68
CA PRO A 785 -11.55 18.04 -26.22
C PRO A 785 -11.01 16.64 -26.51
N ARG A 786 -10.03 16.50 -27.41
CA ARG A 786 -9.39 15.21 -27.76
C ARG A 786 -8.23 14.85 -26.83
N THR A 787 -7.80 15.74 -25.94
CA THR A 787 -6.73 15.49 -24.97
C THR A 787 -7.15 14.43 -23.95
N THR A 788 -6.29 13.46 -23.69
CA THR A 788 -6.58 12.37 -22.74
C THR A 788 -6.63 12.88 -21.30
N GLY A 789 -7.36 12.20 -20.41
CA GLY A 789 -7.48 12.61 -19.00
C GLY A 789 -6.14 12.69 -18.25
N GLN A 790 -5.22 11.74 -18.51
CA GLN A 790 -3.86 11.77 -17.95
C GLN A 790 -3.08 12.99 -18.46
N MET A 791 -3.10 13.25 -19.77
CA MET A 791 -2.39 14.38 -20.37
C MET A 791 -2.95 15.70 -19.86
N ARG A 792 -4.27 15.84 -19.77
CA ARG A 792 -4.93 17.02 -19.20
C ARG A 792 -4.57 17.25 -17.73
N SER A 793 -4.48 16.20 -16.93
CA SER A 793 -4.04 16.31 -15.52
C SER A 793 -2.59 16.80 -15.42
N TRP A 794 -1.69 16.25 -16.25
CA TRP A 794 -0.32 16.71 -16.38
C TRP A 794 -0.20 18.16 -16.85
N THR A 795 -1.04 18.56 -17.81
CA THR A 795 -1.08 19.95 -18.29
C THR A 795 -1.39 20.93 -17.17
N PHE A 796 -2.37 20.64 -16.31
CA PHE A 796 -2.67 21.50 -15.16
C PHE A 796 -1.55 21.52 -14.13
N LEU A 797 -0.90 20.38 -13.87
CA LEU A 797 0.27 20.34 -13.00
C LEU A 797 1.41 21.20 -13.56
N ALA A 798 1.70 21.07 -14.86
CA ALA A 798 2.73 21.88 -15.51
C ALA A 798 2.40 23.38 -15.47
N LEU A 799 1.14 23.76 -15.67
CA LEU A 799 0.69 25.15 -15.52
C LEU A 799 0.95 25.67 -14.10
N GLN A 800 0.62 24.89 -13.06
CA GLN A 800 0.90 25.22 -11.66
C GLN A 800 2.41 25.32 -11.38
N GLU A 801 3.22 24.42 -11.93
CA GLU A 801 4.68 24.40 -11.71
C GLU A 801 5.40 25.55 -12.40
N ILE A 802 4.96 25.94 -13.59
CA ILE A 802 5.57 27.01 -14.37
C ILE A 802 5.19 28.38 -13.80
N THR A 803 3.93 28.55 -13.38
CA THR A 803 3.37 29.85 -12.95
C THR A 803 3.39 30.06 -11.43
N ASP A 804 3.54 28.99 -10.63
CA ASP A 804 3.31 28.97 -9.18
C ASP A 804 1.90 29.42 -8.73
N GLU A 805 0.93 29.42 -9.65
CA GLU A 805 -0.46 29.73 -9.32
C GLU A 805 -1.25 28.48 -8.94
N ASN A 806 -2.13 28.61 -7.95
CA ASN A 806 -2.98 27.51 -7.48
C ASN A 806 -4.43 27.71 -7.92
N LEU A 807 -4.70 27.41 -9.20
CA LEU A 807 -6.03 27.46 -9.80
C LEU A 807 -6.65 26.06 -9.91
N PRO A 808 -8.00 25.95 -9.95
CA PRO A 808 -8.67 24.67 -10.20
C PRO A 808 -8.27 24.08 -11.57
N ALA A 809 -8.42 22.77 -11.71
CA ALA A 809 -8.18 22.03 -12.97
C ALA A 809 -9.27 22.31 -14.04
N ASP A 810 -9.43 23.58 -14.39
CA ASP A 810 -10.38 24.12 -15.37
C ASP A 810 -9.64 24.97 -16.41
N ALA A 811 -9.70 24.57 -17.68
CA ALA A 811 -9.00 25.24 -18.77
C ALA A 811 -9.49 26.69 -18.98
N LEU A 812 -10.77 26.99 -18.72
CA LEU A 812 -11.31 28.34 -18.85
C LEU A 812 -10.86 29.26 -17.71
N ALA A 813 -10.66 28.73 -16.50
CA ALA A 813 -10.10 29.48 -15.38
C ALA A 813 -8.64 29.86 -15.66
N TRP A 814 -7.84 28.90 -16.12
CA TRP A 814 -6.44 29.13 -16.49
C TRP A 814 -6.28 30.07 -17.67
N SER A 815 -7.12 29.95 -18.70
CA SER A 815 -7.10 30.83 -19.87
C SER A 815 -7.42 32.28 -19.50
N ARG A 816 -8.45 32.51 -18.67
CA ARG A 816 -8.78 33.85 -18.14
C ARG A 816 -7.65 34.44 -17.31
N TRP A 817 -7.10 33.67 -16.38
CA TRP A 817 -5.97 34.12 -15.57
C TRP A 817 -4.77 34.53 -16.46
N HIS A 818 -4.43 33.73 -17.46
CA HIS A 818 -3.31 34.04 -18.35
C HIS A 818 -3.55 35.30 -19.19
N GLN A 819 -4.79 35.56 -19.62
CA GLN A 819 -5.15 36.80 -20.32
C GLN A 819 -5.05 38.04 -19.43
N GLU A 820 -5.46 37.93 -18.17
CA GLU A 820 -5.49 39.04 -17.21
C GLU A 820 -4.12 39.32 -16.57
N HIS A 821 -3.38 38.27 -16.20
CA HIS A 821 -2.18 38.35 -15.36
C HIS A 821 -0.91 37.76 -16.02
N GLY A 822 -1.01 37.14 -17.20
CA GLY A 822 0.13 36.45 -17.82
C GLY A 822 1.31 37.38 -18.17
N SER A 823 1.03 38.60 -18.61
CA SER A 823 2.05 39.62 -18.89
C SER A 823 2.72 40.15 -17.61
N GLU A 824 1.94 40.35 -16.54
CA GLU A 824 2.46 40.72 -15.22
C GLU A 824 3.35 39.60 -14.66
N LYS A 825 2.90 38.35 -14.74
CA LYS A 825 3.68 37.18 -14.31
C LYS A 825 4.98 37.04 -15.10
N MET A 826 4.95 37.27 -16.42
CA MET A 826 6.17 37.29 -17.23
C MET A 826 7.14 38.38 -16.75
N ALA A 827 6.65 39.59 -16.48
CA ALA A 827 7.48 40.68 -15.96
C ALA A 827 8.03 40.40 -14.54
N GLU A 828 7.28 39.70 -13.68
CA GLU A 828 7.77 39.20 -12.39
C GLU A 828 8.92 38.20 -12.60
N VAL A 829 8.73 37.22 -13.48
CA VAL A 829 9.72 36.19 -13.80
C VAL A 829 10.99 36.79 -14.41
N GLU A 830 10.88 37.83 -15.25
CA GLU A 830 12.03 38.53 -15.84
C GLU A 830 12.87 39.31 -14.83
N ARG A 831 12.34 39.61 -13.63
CA ARG A 831 13.09 40.26 -12.54
C ARG A 831 13.87 39.25 -11.69
N LEU A 832 13.53 37.97 -11.75
CA LEU A 832 14.25 36.93 -11.03
C LEU A 832 15.61 36.69 -11.68
N ASP A 833 16.59 36.26 -10.88
CA ASP A 833 17.85 35.82 -11.45
C ASP A 833 17.63 34.62 -12.39
N TRP A 834 18.37 34.58 -13.49
CA TRP A 834 18.19 33.55 -14.54
C TRP A 834 18.27 32.10 -14.02
N TRP A 835 18.97 31.88 -12.91
CA TRP A 835 19.18 30.58 -12.28
C TRP A 835 18.09 30.20 -11.27
N GLN A 836 17.20 31.11 -10.87
CA GLN A 836 16.13 30.84 -9.92
C GLN A 836 14.94 30.16 -10.62
N VAL A 837 14.67 28.94 -10.21
CA VAL A 837 13.56 28.12 -10.73
C VAL A 837 12.80 27.46 -9.57
N ARG A 838 11.72 26.75 -9.88
CA ARG A 838 11.10 25.82 -8.93
C ARG A 838 12.00 24.57 -8.77
N GLY A 839 11.85 23.84 -7.67
CA GLY A 839 12.63 22.62 -7.44
C GLY A 839 12.56 22.07 -6.02
N ASP A 840 13.14 20.88 -5.83
CA ASP A 840 13.25 20.15 -4.57
C ASP A 840 14.66 20.30 -3.95
N GLU A 841 14.79 20.49 -2.62
CA GLU A 841 16.10 20.65 -1.92
C GLU A 841 16.25 19.90 -0.59
#